data_AF-A0A0D2U8F5-F1
#
_entry.id   AF-A0A0D2U8F5-F1
#
_cell.length_a   1.000
_cell.length_b   1.000
_cell.length_c   1.000
_cell.angle_alpha   90.00
_cell.angle_beta   90.00
_cell.angle_gamma   90.00
#
_symmetry.space_group_name_H-M   'P 1'
#
loop_
_entity.id
_entity.type
_entity.pdbx_description
1 polymer ?
#
loop_
_entity_poly.entity_id
_entity_poly.type
_entity_poly.pdbx_seq_one_letter_code
_entity_poly.pdbx_strand_id
1 'polypeptide(L)'
;MASSSYSSNGTMKALGLATEYGGPELLTQVTVPRPTLRSENDIIVQIKAAAMNPVDYKVREGQKGGSVTGGPRILGYDGAGVVVHTGSSAHAKRFSVGDEVYFAGDISRSGTNAEFTAVDARIVGFKPKSLSWNEAASLPLVTLTAFEALEEQMNIPERAAPEAKPKSILILAGAGGVGSLAIQISKRLLHLRVVATASRPETSDYVRKLGADVVIDHHKPLREQLTSSGFENGQVDYVLLCHDLSAAKFPEYVDILAPLGTIGTITPDAGIDQQTNSCDEGSSSRAHNAGGSSPAAAAAGAAAAGVVVLIAIVAVLLIVRRRKRSRNNLRMDKSPATIEMTTPGVASGRQKHNSNDSAKVVASQTQQDKSRPASASHSVPAGSGNANTDYSTPLKATSKSTSGPASTTVDPSTAYSIAVVSTAALLSSQIATGTRKLLGRGNFGQVFSANVSIALIAPQHRHLFAPGAQTVDVAVKTLLLDANARAEQDFVLEAELLRKLNHTNIVNVLAVLPAGRGQPQMLVLEYVPYGDLRNLLRQSAKCDVAWSPEEYVHVATGIAAGMGYLEQARVLHRDLAARNVLVGSHLVAKIADFGLSRELNDKDYYKLQSKQKLPVRWMAPETLNYRKFSSQSDVFSYGVVLWELFTMGQPPWADVERDQYLVGLKRGDRLPQPPTCPAQLYSLMLATWEWDPSARPSFADCVGLLQPLRPPRGSVRDLGALVRGRSNTNG
;
A
#
# COMPACT_ATOMS: atom_id res chain seq x y z
N MET A 1 3.67 34.73 -35.04
CA MET A 1 2.90 35.70 -34.21
C MET A 1 3.58 35.77 -32.85
N ALA A 2 3.66 36.94 -32.21
CA ALA A 2 4.30 37.07 -30.91
C ALA A 2 3.47 36.36 -29.82
N SER A 3 4.11 35.54 -28.98
CA SER A 3 3.47 34.95 -27.81
C SER A 3 3.23 36.03 -26.76
N SER A 4 1.98 36.44 -26.56
CA SER A 4 1.64 37.30 -25.41
C SER A 4 1.90 36.53 -24.12
N SER A 5 2.83 37.03 -23.32
CA SER A 5 3.12 36.47 -21.99
C SER A 5 1.85 36.43 -21.17
N TYR A 6 1.51 35.27 -20.60
CA TYR A 6 0.31 35.12 -19.80
C TYR A 6 0.30 36.12 -18.63
N SER A 7 -0.72 36.97 -18.60
CA SER A 7 -0.98 37.90 -17.49
C SER A 7 -2.18 37.42 -16.67
N SER A 8 -1.97 37.31 -15.36
CA SER A 8 -2.99 37.03 -14.34
C SER A 8 -4.01 38.14 -14.19
N ASN A 9 -3.68 39.36 -14.59
CA ASN A 9 -4.47 40.57 -14.29
C ASN A 9 -5.54 40.85 -15.36
N GLY A 10 -5.73 39.95 -16.32
CA GLY A 10 -6.78 40.02 -17.32
C GLY A 10 -8.00 39.17 -16.96
N THR A 11 -9.07 39.33 -17.74
CA THR A 11 -10.26 38.46 -17.70
C THR A 11 -10.22 37.39 -18.79
N MET A 12 -11.15 36.44 -18.70
CA MET A 12 -11.42 35.41 -19.69
C MET A 12 -12.92 35.10 -19.75
N LYS A 13 -13.36 34.47 -20.84
CA LYS A 13 -14.69 33.88 -20.97
C LYS A 13 -14.74 32.46 -20.40
N ALA A 14 -15.88 32.10 -19.83
CA ALA A 14 -16.20 30.75 -19.41
C ALA A 14 -17.70 30.46 -19.53
N LEU A 15 -18.09 29.19 -19.52
CA LEU A 15 -19.46 28.73 -19.30
C LEU A 15 -19.57 28.19 -17.87
N GLY A 16 -20.55 28.68 -17.12
CA GLY A 16 -20.72 28.27 -15.72
C GLY A 16 -22.12 28.52 -15.17
N LEU A 17 -22.34 27.97 -13.97
CA LEU A 17 -23.56 28.21 -13.18
C LEU A 17 -23.37 29.48 -12.34
N ALA A 18 -24.29 30.44 -12.46
CA ALA A 18 -24.14 31.76 -11.85
C ALA A 18 -24.54 31.81 -10.36
N THR A 19 -25.63 31.11 -9.99
CA THR A 19 -26.30 31.25 -8.67
C THR A 19 -26.72 29.92 -8.03
N GLU A 20 -27.13 28.92 -8.82
CA GLU A 20 -27.71 27.67 -8.33
C GLU A 20 -27.38 26.45 -9.21
N TYR A 21 -27.82 25.26 -8.79
CA TYR A 21 -27.72 24.00 -9.52
C TYR A 21 -29.03 23.65 -10.23
N GLY A 22 -28.95 22.92 -11.35
CA GLY A 22 -30.13 22.56 -12.14
C GLY A 22 -29.81 21.98 -13.51
N GLY A 23 -30.66 22.26 -14.49
CA GLY A 23 -30.52 21.78 -15.86
C GLY A 23 -29.52 22.60 -16.70
N PRO A 24 -29.37 22.24 -18.00
CA PRO A 24 -28.44 22.93 -18.90
C PRO A 24 -28.80 24.40 -19.16
N GLU A 25 -30.05 24.80 -18.98
CA GLU A 25 -30.56 26.18 -19.15
C GLU A 25 -29.90 27.20 -18.21
N LEU A 26 -29.33 26.76 -17.07
CA LEU A 26 -28.62 27.61 -16.12
C LEU A 26 -27.15 27.89 -16.52
N LEU A 27 -26.64 27.25 -17.57
CA LEU A 27 -25.26 27.45 -18.06
C LEU A 27 -25.18 28.73 -18.88
N THR A 28 -24.57 29.76 -18.31
CA THR A 28 -24.42 31.09 -18.94
C THR A 28 -22.97 31.37 -19.31
N GLN A 29 -22.76 32.17 -20.36
CA GLN A 29 -21.43 32.70 -20.69
C GLN A 29 -21.10 33.86 -19.75
N VAL A 30 -20.10 33.65 -18.91
CA VAL A 30 -19.62 34.61 -17.92
C VAL A 30 -18.24 35.15 -18.28
N THR A 31 -17.96 36.38 -17.86
CA THR A 31 -16.60 36.95 -17.90
C THR A 31 -16.04 36.94 -16.48
N VAL A 32 -14.88 36.32 -16.29
CA VAL A 32 -14.26 36.07 -14.98
C VAL A 32 -12.78 36.45 -15.00
N PRO A 33 -12.13 36.69 -13.84
CA PRO A 33 -10.68 36.83 -13.76
C PRO A 33 -9.97 35.58 -14.32
N ARG A 34 -8.79 35.78 -14.92
CA ARG A 34 -7.94 34.67 -15.35
C ARG A 34 -7.41 33.87 -14.14
N PRO A 35 -7.28 32.54 -14.24
CA PRO A 35 -6.96 31.70 -13.10
C PRO A 35 -5.49 31.88 -12.68
N THR A 36 -5.25 32.25 -11.44
CA THR A 36 -3.90 32.25 -10.85
C THR A 36 -3.46 30.83 -10.49
N LEU A 37 -2.14 30.62 -10.33
CA LEU A 37 -1.60 29.40 -9.72
C LEU A 37 -2.11 29.31 -8.27
N ARG A 38 -2.63 28.15 -7.87
CA ARG A 38 -3.07 27.87 -6.48
C ARG A 38 -1.97 27.18 -5.68
N SER A 39 -1.00 26.58 -6.36
CA SER A 39 0.25 26.07 -5.80
C SER A 39 1.39 26.10 -6.83
N GLU A 40 2.62 26.00 -6.35
CA GLU A 40 3.84 25.86 -7.17
C GLU A 40 3.87 24.67 -8.14
N ASN A 41 2.88 23.77 -8.06
CA ASN A 41 2.76 22.57 -8.89
C ASN A 41 1.70 22.70 -9.97
N ASP A 42 0.94 23.79 -9.98
CA ASP A 42 -0.03 24.04 -11.03
C ASP A 42 0.67 24.53 -12.30
N ILE A 43 0.03 24.28 -13.43
CA ILE A 43 0.30 24.93 -14.72
C ILE A 43 -1.00 25.55 -15.20
N ILE A 44 -0.90 26.61 -15.98
CA ILE A 44 -2.05 27.26 -16.60
C ILE A 44 -2.07 26.85 -18.07
N VAL A 45 -3.20 26.29 -18.49
CA VAL A 45 -3.41 25.77 -19.85
C VAL A 45 -4.44 26.65 -20.54
N GLN A 46 -4.12 27.18 -21.72
CA GLN A 46 -5.11 27.72 -22.64
C GLN A 46 -5.84 26.54 -23.30
N ILE A 47 -7.13 26.41 -23.04
CA ILE A 47 -7.94 25.31 -23.56
C ILE A 47 -8.09 25.46 -25.09
N LYS A 48 -8.04 24.32 -25.78
CA LYS A 48 -8.30 24.19 -27.23
C LYS A 48 -9.49 23.28 -27.51
N ALA A 49 -9.72 22.29 -26.65
CA ALA A 49 -10.94 21.48 -26.61
C ALA A 49 -11.22 21.02 -25.18
N ALA A 50 -12.49 20.80 -24.87
CA ALA A 50 -12.99 20.18 -23.65
C ALA A 50 -13.96 19.05 -24.02
N ALA A 51 -14.14 18.07 -23.14
CA ALA A 51 -15.08 16.97 -23.35
C ALA A 51 -16.10 16.88 -22.20
N MET A 52 -17.30 16.41 -22.54
CA MET A 52 -18.41 16.23 -21.60
C MET A 52 -18.56 14.74 -21.24
N ASN A 53 -18.65 14.47 -19.95
CA ASN A 53 -18.77 13.13 -19.38
C ASN A 53 -20.00 13.03 -18.45
N PRO A 54 -20.40 11.80 -18.04
CA PRO A 54 -21.48 11.61 -17.06
C PRO A 54 -21.24 12.24 -15.68
N VAL A 55 -20.03 12.71 -15.37
CA VAL A 55 -19.76 13.48 -14.14
C VAL A 55 -20.25 14.93 -14.24
N ASP A 56 -20.19 15.55 -15.43
CA ASP A 56 -20.44 16.98 -15.59
C ASP A 56 -21.91 17.34 -15.32
N TYR A 57 -22.86 16.54 -15.81
CA TYR A 57 -24.28 16.77 -15.51
C TYR A 57 -24.62 16.47 -14.05
N LYS A 58 -24.01 15.43 -13.44
CA LYS A 58 -24.19 15.10 -12.01
C LYS A 58 -23.60 16.18 -11.09
N VAL A 59 -22.55 16.89 -11.52
CA VAL A 59 -22.03 18.07 -10.82
C VAL A 59 -22.93 19.31 -11.05
N ARG A 60 -23.49 19.48 -12.26
CA ARG A 60 -24.43 20.57 -12.61
C ARG A 60 -25.77 20.47 -11.86
N GLU A 61 -26.26 19.27 -11.61
CA GLU A 61 -27.49 18.97 -10.85
C GLU A 61 -27.24 18.94 -9.32
N GLY A 62 -26.10 19.43 -8.84
CA GLY A 62 -25.78 19.50 -7.41
C GLY A 62 -25.42 18.16 -6.75
N GLN A 63 -25.69 17.00 -7.39
CA GLN A 63 -25.42 15.66 -6.85
C GLN A 63 -23.95 15.44 -6.43
N LYS A 64 -23.02 16.23 -6.98
CA LYS A 64 -21.58 16.26 -6.60
C LYS A 64 -21.02 17.69 -6.45
N GLY A 65 -21.86 18.64 -6.05
CA GLY A 65 -21.49 20.06 -5.93
C GLY A 65 -21.14 20.52 -4.51
N GLY A 66 -20.19 21.46 -4.40
CA GLY A 66 -20.06 22.32 -3.21
C GLY A 66 -21.09 23.45 -3.24
N SER A 67 -21.00 24.45 -2.36
CA SER A 67 -21.88 25.63 -2.48
C SER A 67 -21.61 26.42 -3.77
N VAL A 68 -22.65 27.05 -4.34
CA VAL A 68 -22.54 28.01 -5.46
C VAL A 68 -22.29 29.44 -4.93
N THR A 69 -22.36 29.65 -3.61
CA THR A 69 -22.04 30.94 -2.97
C THR A 69 -20.57 31.29 -3.14
N GLY A 70 -20.26 32.26 -4.01
CA GLY A 70 -18.89 32.75 -4.25
C GLY A 70 -18.62 33.25 -5.67
N GLY A 71 -19.53 33.00 -6.62
CA GLY A 71 -19.43 33.44 -8.01
C GLY A 71 -19.53 32.29 -9.02
N PRO A 72 -19.42 32.57 -10.34
CA PRO A 72 -19.76 31.60 -11.37
C PRO A 72 -18.93 30.30 -11.31
N ARG A 73 -19.60 29.16 -11.12
CA ARG A 73 -18.94 27.84 -11.07
C ARG A 73 -18.75 27.27 -12.48
N ILE A 74 -17.51 27.31 -12.96
CA ILE A 74 -17.06 26.75 -14.24
C ILE A 74 -17.02 25.21 -14.15
N LEU A 75 -17.69 24.53 -15.08
CA LEU A 75 -17.77 23.06 -15.19
C LEU A 75 -16.91 22.52 -16.36
N GLY A 76 -17.04 21.24 -16.69
CA GLY A 76 -16.14 20.53 -17.61
C GLY A 76 -14.87 20.11 -16.88
N TYR A 77 -14.41 18.87 -17.02
CA TYR A 77 -13.18 18.43 -16.35
C TYR A 77 -12.14 17.84 -17.30
N ASP A 78 -12.56 17.18 -18.38
CA ASP A 78 -11.64 16.74 -19.43
C ASP A 78 -11.28 17.90 -20.36
N GLY A 79 -10.00 18.00 -20.72
CA GLY A 79 -9.52 19.06 -21.59
C GLY A 79 -8.18 18.77 -22.26
N ALA A 80 -7.98 19.42 -23.41
CA ALA A 80 -6.72 19.48 -24.12
C ALA A 80 -6.40 20.93 -24.51
N GLY A 81 -5.13 21.31 -24.42
CA GLY A 81 -4.72 22.69 -24.67
C GLY A 81 -3.21 22.92 -24.66
N VAL A 82 -2.81 24.20 -24.60
CA VAL A 82 -1.41 24.63 -24.64
C VAL A 82 -1.02 25.25 -23.30
N VAL A 83 0.12 24.86 -22.73
CA VAL A 83 0.66 25.44 -21.50
C VAL A 83 1.09 26.89 -21.75
N VAL A 84 0.56 27.83 -20.95
CA VAL A 84 0.85 29.27 -21.05
C VAL A 84 1.56 29.86 -19.83
N HIS A 85 1.57 29.14 -18.70
CA HIS A 85 2.31 29.52 -17.48
C HIS A 85 2.56 28.29 -16.59
N THR A 86 3.60 28.33 -15.76
CA THR A 86 4.07 27.18 -14.96
C THR A 86 4.53 27.60 -13.57
N GLY A 87 4.10 26.91 -12.52
CA GLY A 87 4.65 27.08 -11.16
C GLY A 87 6.11 26.63 -11.03
N SER A 88 6.76 26.95 -9.90
CA SER A 88 8.20 26.73 -9.75
C SER A 88 8.63 25.30 -9.44
N SER A 89 7.71 24.39 -9.11
CA SER A 89 8.04 23.04 -8.63
C SER A 89 8.55 22.11 -9.72
N ALA A 90 9.27 21.06 -9.31
CA ALA A 90 9.75 20.00 -10.19
C ALA A 90 8.63 19.19 -10.90
N HIS A 91 7.36 19.33 -10.50
CA HIS A 91 6.23 18.75 -11.22
C HIS A 91 5.70 19.68 -12.31
N ALA A 92 5.59 20.98 -12.04
CA ALA A 92 5.20 21.98 -13.03
C ALA A 92 6.27 22.14 -14.12
N LYS A 93 7.55 22.20 -13.73
CA LYS A 93 8.72 22.25 -14.63
C LYS A 93 8.99 20.97 -15.44
N ARG A 94 8.08 20.00 -15.42
CA ARG A 94 8.04 18.93 -16.45
C ARG A 94 7.48 19.43 -17.78
N PHE A 95 6.80 20.58 -17.75
CA PHE A 95 6.21 21.24 -18.91
C PHE A 95 6.84 22.63 -19.09
N SER A 96 6.87 23.08 -20.33
CA SER A 96 7.30 24.41 -20.78
C SER A 96 6.13 25.18 -21.37
N VAL A 97 6.23 26.51 -21.40
CA VAL A 97 5.27 27.35 -22.14
C VAL A 97 5.34 27.00 -23.63
N GLY A 98 4.19 26.66 -24.22
CA GLY A 98 4.07 26.14 -25.59
C GLY A 98 3.78 24.64 -25.69
N ASP A 99 3.93 23.86 -24.62
CA ASP A 99 3.67 22.40 -24.67
C ASP A 99 2.18 22.09 -24.89
N GLU A 100 1.90 21.13 -25.78
CA GLU A 100 0.56 20.57 -25.96
C GLU A 100 0.28 19.52 -24.88
N VAL A 101 -0.84 19.66 -24.17
CA VAL A 101 -1.20 18.84 -23.01
C VAL A 101 -2.66 18.40 -23.02
N TYR A 102 -2.96 17.32 -22.30
CA TYR A 102 -4.31 16.80 -22.06
C TYR A 102 -4.44 16.23 -20.63
N PHE A 103 -5.62 16.32 -20.03
CA PHE A 103 -5.84 15.95 -18.62
C PHE A 103 -7.32 15.71 -18.28
N ALA A 104 -7.54 14.93 -17.21
CA ALA A 104 -8.81 14.88 -16.47
C ALA A 104 -8.68 15.77 -15.23
N GLY A 105 -9.56 16.75 -15.10
CA GLY A 105 -9.53 17.78 -14.06
C GLY A 105 -10.06 17.34 -12.69
N ASP A 106 -9.84 18.21 -11.72
CA ASP A 106 -10.26 18.04 -10.32
C ASP A 106 -11.64 18.70 -10.09
N ILE A 107 -12.65 17.93 -9.68
CA ILE A 107 -14.04 18.41 -9.49
C ILE A 107 -14.20 19.48 -8.39
N SER A 108 -13.21 19.62 -7.51
CA SER A 108 -13.14 20.70 -6.51
C SER A 108 -12.64 22.03 -7.09
N ARG A 109 -12.11 22.02 -8.33
CA ARG A 109 -11.55 23.19 -9.02
C ARG A 109 -12.51 23.74 -10.08
N SER A 110 -12.10 24.87 -10.65
CA SER A 110 -12.72 25.48 -11.83
C SER A 110 -12.42 24.62 -13.05
N GLY A 111 -13.43 24.34 -13.87
CA GLY A 111 -13.35 23.38 -14.96
C GLY A 111 -12.60 23.79 -16.23
N THR A 112 -12.84 23.04 -17.30
CA THR A 112 -12.28 23.20 -18.65
C THR A 112 -13.20 23.95 -19.61
N ASN A 113 -14.44 24.28 -19.22
CA ASN A 113 -15.36 25.12 -20.01
C ASN A 113 -14.98 26.63 -19.92
N ALA A 114 -13.71 26.95 -20.12
CA ALA A 114 -13.14 28.30 -20.06
C ALA A 114 -11.95 28.44 -20.99
N GLU A 115 -11.60 29.67 -21.40
CA GLU A 115 -10.43 29.91 -22.26
C GLU A 115 -9.11 29.48 -21.61
N PHE A 116 -9.02 29.52 -20.27
CA PHE A 116 -7.86 29.08 -19.50
C PHE A 116 -8.31 28.32 -18.24
N THR A 117 -7.51 27.34 -17.79
CA THR A 117 -7.68 26.73 -16.46
C THR A 117 -6.35 26.47 -15.77
N ALA A 118 -6.35 26.40 -14.43
CA ALA A 118 -5.18 26.11 -13.59
C ALA A 118 -5.27 24.67 -13.05
N VAL A 119 -4.45 23.79 -13.62
CA VAL A 119 -4.45 22.34 -13.37
C VAL A 119 -3.15 21.91 -12.70
N ASP A 120 -3.22 20.98 -11.75
CA ASP A 120 -2.01 20.44 -11.11
C ASP A 120 -1.25 19.52 -12.08
N ALA A 121 0.03 19.79 -12.32
CA ALA A 121 0.86 19.11 -13.33
C ALA A 121 1.01 17.59 -13.17
N ARG A 122 0.49 16.99 -12.09
CA ARG A 122 0.48 15.53 -11.82
C ARG A 122 -0.62 14.75 -12.53
N ILE A 123 -1.69 15.42 -12.92
CA ILE A 123 -2.82 14.85 -13.67
C ILE A 123 -2.74 15.17 -15.17
N VAL A 124 -1.69 15.86 -15.58
CA VAL A 124 -1.44 16.28 -16.95
C VAL A 124 -0.52 15.28 -17.67
N GLY A 125 -0.91 14.89 -18.89
CA GLY A 125 -0.06 14.23 -19.86
C GLY A 125 0.28 15.17 -21.03
N PHE A 126 1.35 14.87 -21.76
CA PHE A 126 1.59 15.47 -23.07
C PHE A 126 0.54 14.96 -24.06
N LYS A 127 -0.09 15.87 -24.81
CA LYS A 127 -1.05 15.50 -25.85
C LYS A 127 -0.32 14.68 -26.93
N PRO A 128 -0.83 13.51 -27.36
CA PRO A 128 -0.27 12.79 -28.49
C PRO A 128 -0.30 13.64 -29.77
N LYS A 129 0.85 13.75 -30.45
CA LYS A 129 0.99 14.54 -31.70
C LYS A 129 0.13 14.02 -32.85
N SER A 130 -0.27 12.75 -32.80
CA SER A 130 -1.12 12.08 -33.78
C SER A 130 -2.62 12.35 -33.62
N LEU A 131 -3.05 13.05 -32.56
CA LEU A 131 -4.45 13.33 -32.27
C LEU A 131 -4.76 14.82 -32.46
N SER A 132 -5.99 15.12 -32.91
CA SER A 132 -6.57 16.46 -32.83
C SER A 132 -6.80 16.89 -31.38
N TRP A 133 -7.16 18.17 -31.19
CA TRP A 133 -7.56 18.69 -29.88
C TRP A 133 -8.79 17.96 -29.32
N ASN A 134 -9.78 17.68 -30.17
CA ASN A 134 -11.03 17.05 -29.76
C ASN A 134 -10.81 15.59 -29.35
N GLU A 135 -10.05 14.82 -30.14
CA GLU A 135 -9.70 13.43 -29.80
C GLU A 135 -8.88 13.38 -28.51
N ALA A 136 -7.89 14.27 -28.34
CA ALA A 136 -7.09 14.36 -27.12
C ALA A 136 -7.94 14.74 -25.90
N ALA A 137 -8.92 15.65 -26.05
CA ALA A 137 -9.83 16.01 -24.96
C ALA A 137 -10.84 14.90 -24.62
N SER A 138 -11.21 14.04 -25.58
CA SER A 138 -12.22 12.98 -25.37
C SER A 138 -11.71 11.73 -24.62
N LEU A 139 -10.40 11.65 -24.37
CA LEU A 139 -9.74 10.48 -23.78
C LEU A 139 -9.62 10.44 -22.23
N PRO A 140 -9.33 11.53 -21.49
CA PRO A 140 -8.75 11.42 -20.15
C PRO A 140 -9.60 10.65 -19.13
N LEU A 141 -10.82 11.09 -18.81
CA LEU A 141 -11.63 10.42 -17.78
C LEU A 141 -12.08 9.03 -18.22
N VAL A 142 -12.47 8.85 -19.49
CA VAL A 142 -12.91 7.54 -20.00
C VAL A 142 -11.78 6.50 -20.04
N THR A 143 -10.55 6.91 -20.34
CA THR A 143 -9.37 6.03 -20.31
C THR A 143 -9.02 5.63 -18.88
N LEU A 144 -9.02 6.58 -17.93
CA LEU A 144 -8.79 6.30 -16.51
C LEU A 144 -9.87 5.36 -15.96
N THR A 145 -11.14 5.63 -16.26
CA THR A 145 -12.29 4.81 -15.82
C THR A 145 -12.19 3.36 -16.35
N ALA A 146 -11.83 3.17 -17.62
CA ALA A 146 -11.63 1.85 -18.19
C ALA A 146 -10.42 1.11 -17.56
N PHE A 147 -9.31 1.82 -17.36
CA PHE A 147 -8.08 1.26 -16.82
C PHE A 147 -8.22 0.85 -15.34
N GLU A 148 -8.78 1.73 -14.50
CA GLU A 148 -8.98 1.49 -13.07
C GLU A 148 -10.01 0.37 -12.82
N ALA A 149 -11.05 0.25 -13.66
CA ALA A 149 -11.98 -0.86 -13.61
C ALA A 149 -11.29 -2.21 -13.88
N LEU A 150 -10.46 -2.29 -14.94
CA LEU A 150 -9.80 -3.53 -15.36
C LEU A 150 -8.65 -3.94 -14.41
N GLU A 151 -7.70 -3.05 -14.10
CA GLU A 151 -6.51 -3.39 -13.28
C GLU A 151 -6.80 -3.29 -11.78
N GLU A 152 -7.38 -2.18 -11.30
CA GLU A 152 -7.49 -1.93 -9.86
C GLU A 152 -8.65 -2.70 -9.21
N GLN A 153 -9.82 -2.73 -9.86
CA GLN A 153 -11.04 -3.36 -9.33
C GLN A 153 -11.21 -4.83 -9.75
N MET A 154 -11.17 -5.13 -11.05
CA MET A 154 -11.30 -6.51 -11.56
C MET A 154 -10.02 -7.34 -11.39
N ASN A 155 -8.91 -6.71 -10.96
CA ASN A 155 -7.62 -7.35 -10.67
C ASN A 155 -6.99 -8.11 -11.86
N ILE A 156 -7.31 -7.71 -13.09
CA ILE A 156 -6.69 -8.27 -14.29
C ILE A 156 -5.25 -7.70 -14.39
N PRO A 157 -4.21 -8.54 -14.36
CA PRO A 157 -2.83 -8.06 -14.25
C PRO A 157 -2.35 -7.38 -15.54
N GLU A 158 -1.74 -6.19 -15.40
CA GLU A 158 -1.02 -5.54 -16.50
C GLU A 158 0.07 -6.49 -17.04
N ARG A 159 0.04 -6.79 -18.35
CA ARG A 159 1.01 -7.69 -19.02
C ARG A 159 1.06 -9.10 -18.43
N ALA A 160 -0.10 -9.76 -18.32
CA ALA A 160 -0.11 -11.22 -18.36
C ALA A 160 0.74 -11.71 -19.56
N ALA A 161 1.64 -12.66 -19.36
CA ALA A 161 2.37 -13.27 -20.47
C ALA A 161 1.35 -13.92 -21.43
N PRO A 162 1.55 -13.89 -22.77
CA PRO A 162 0.58 -14.46 -23.70
C PRO A 162 0.26 -15.93 -23.41
N GLU A 163 -0.90 -16.18 -22.81
CA GLU A 163 -1.36 -17.52 -22.44
C GLU A 163 -1.76 -18.31 -23.69
N ALA A 164 -1.49 -19.62 -23.70
CA ALA A 164 -1.82 -20.49 -24.84
C ALA A 164 -3.33 -20.55 -25.17
N LYS A 165 -4.19 -20.21 -24.19
CA LYS A 165 -5.62 -19.96 -24.35
C LYS A 165 -5.94 -18.66 -23.59
N PRO A 166 -6.01 -17.50 -24.26
CA PRO A 166 -6.21 -16.22 -23.57
C PRO A 166 -7.59 -16.14 -22.94
N LYS A 167 -7.64 -15.59 -21.72
CA LYS A 167 -8.89 -15.30 -21.01
C LYS A 167 -9.79 -14.34 -21.76
N SER A 168 -11.07 -14.40 -21.43
CA SER A 168 -12.16 -13.75 -22.17
C SER A 168 -12.85 -12.65 -21.40
N ILE A 169 -13.23 -11.57 -22.08
CA ILE A 169 -14.02 -10.47 -21.49
C ILE A 169 -15.19 -10.07 -22.38
N LEU A 170 -16.37 -9.92 -21.78
CA LEU A 170 -17.53 -9.27 -22.38
C LEU A 170 -17.63 -7.81 -21.91
N ILE A 171 -17.62 -6.87 -22.85
CA ILE A 171 -17.72 -5.43 -22.58
C ILE A 171 -19.08 -4.93 -23.06
N LEU A 172 -19.98 -4.63 -22.11
CA LEU A 172 -21.32 -4.12 -22.39
C LEU A 172 -21.24 -2.63 -22.73
N ALA A 173 -22.00 -2.20 -23.75
CA ALA A 173 -21.96 -0.87 -24.33
C ALA A 173 -20.56 -0.53 -24.92
N GLY A 174 -19.96 -1.47 -25.65
CA GLY A 174 -18.60 -1.38 -26.18
C GLY A 174 -18.36 -0.19 -27.12
N ALA A 175 -19.39 0.32 -27.80
CA ALA A 175 -19.32 1.52 -28.64
C ALA A 175 -19.43 2.84 -27.85
N GLY A 176 -19.72 2.80 -26.55
CA GLY A 176 -19.73 3.98 -25.68
C GLY A 176 -18.32 4.41 -25.25
N GLY A 177 -18.20 5.59 -24.63
CA GLY A 177 -16.91 6.20 -24.27
C GLY A 177 -15.96 5.25 -23.54
N VAL A 178 -16.32 4.80 -22.33
CA VAL A 178 -15.49 3.87 -21.53
C VAL A 178 -15.32 2.51 -22.23
N GLY A 179 -16.38 1.97 -22.85
CA GLY A 179 -16.33 0.68 -23.56
C GLY A 179 -15.30 0.67 -24.68
N SER A 180 -15.21 1.76 -25.44
CA SER A 180 -14.28 1.90 -26.58
C SER A 180 -12.81 1.93 -26.15
N LEU A 181 -12.52 2.42 -24.95
CA LEU A 181 -11.19 2.35 -24.34
C LEU A 181 -10.94 0.97 -23.71
N ALA A 182 -11.94 0.40 -23.04
CA ALA A 182 -11.84 -0.91 -22.41
C ALA A 182 -11.54 -2.03 -23.43
N ILE A 183 -12.11 -1.99 -24.64
CA ILE A 183 -11.78 -2.90 -25.74
C ILE A 183 -10.30 -2.84 -26.07
N GLN A 184 -9.76 -1.63 -26.29
CA GLN A 184 -8.37 -1.42 -26.70
C GLN A 184 -7.38 -1.83 -25.60
N ILE A 185 -7.67 -1.48 -24.34
CA ILE A 185 -6.85 -1.88 -23.18
C ILE A 185 -6.87 -3.41 -23.03
N SER A 186 -8.05 -4.02 -23.03
CA SER A 186 -8.22 -5.48 -22.90
C SER A 186 -7.47 -6.24 -23.99
N LYS A 187 -7.53 -5.76 -25.24
CA LYS A 187 -6.89 -6.42 -26.38
C LYS A 187 -5.37 -6.21 -26.44
N ARG A 188 -4.89 -4.98 -26.20
CA ARG A 188 -3.48 -4.60 -26.43
C ARG A 188 -2.58 -4.68 -25.21
N LEU A 189 -3.11 -4.53 -24.00
CA LEU A 189 -2.33 -4.47 -22.75
C LEU A 189 -2.58 -5.66 -21.81
N LEU A 190 -3.77 -6.28 -21.90
CA LEU A 190 -4.18 -7.42 -21.07
C LEU A 190 -4.29 -8.73 -21.88
N HIS A 191 -4.10 -8.66 -23.21
CA HIS A 191 -4.07 -9.79 -24.16
C HIS A 191 -5.31 -10.71 -24.11
N LEU A 192 -6.48 -10.16 -23.76
CA LEU A 192 -7.73 -10.90 -23.65
C LEU A 192 -8.38 -11.16 -25.02
N ARG A 193 -9.21 -12.22 -25.08
CA ARG A 193 -10.23 -12.41 -26.14
C ARG A 193 -11.42 -11.50 -25.82
N VAL A 194 -11.67 -10.51 -26.66
CA VAL A 194 -12.63 -9.43 -26.38
C VAL A 194 -13.94 -9.67 -27.13
N VAL A 195 -15.03 -9.76 -26.38
CA VAL A 195 -16.41 -9.65 -26.86
C VAL A 195 -16.91 -8.26 -26.51
N ALA A 196 -17.53 -7.56 -27.47
CA ALA A 196 -18.15 -6.25 -27.24
C ALA A 196 -19.63 -6.27 -27.63
N THR A 197 -20.49 -5.54 -26.91
CA THR A 197 -21.88 -5.37 -27.36
C THR A 197 -22.09 -4.12 -28.21
N ALA A 198 -22.76 -4.33 -29.34
CA ALA A 198 -23.24 -3.31 -30.28
C ALA A 198 -24.43 -3.89 -31.05
N SER A 199 -25.45 -3.08 -31.33
CA SER A 199 -26.69 -3.52 -32.00
C SER A 199 -26.94 -2.92 -33.38
N ARG A 200 -26.12 -1.94 -33.80
CA ARG A 200 -26.23 -1.27 -35.12
C ARG A 200 -24.98 -1.51 -35.96
N PRO A 201 -25.06 -1.55 -37.30
CA PRO A 201 -23.93 -1.89 -38.17
C PRO A 201 -22.70 -1.01 -37.93
N GLU A 202 -22.88 0.31 -37.88
CA GLU A 202 -21.79 1.27 -37.72
C GLU A 202 -21.12 1.18 -36.33
N THR A 203 -21.90 0.87 -35.28
CA THR A 203 -21.33 0.60 -33.95
C THR A 203 -20.62 -0.75 -33.88
N SER A 204 -21.06 -1.74 -34.66
CA SER A 204 -20.45 -3.06 -34.73
C SER A 204 -19.10 -3.01 -35.44
N ASP A 205 -19.04 -2.31 -36.58
CA ASP A 205 -17.80 -2.05 -37.31
C ASP A 205 -16.81 -1.21 -36.50
N TYR A 206 -17.32 -0.24 -35.73
CA TYR A 206 -16.49 0.56 -34.82
C TYR A 206 -15.80 -0.32 -33.78
N VAL A 207 -16.54 -1.13 -33.00
CA VAL A 207 -15.91 -1.97 -31.95
C VAL A 207 -14.96 -3.03 -32.52
N ARG A 208 -15.22 -3.55 -33.73
CA ARG A 208 -14.27 -4.44 -34.43
C ARG A 208 -12.96 -3.73 -34.77
N LYS A 209 -13.02 -2.50 -35.31
CA LYS A 209 -11.83 -1.67 -35.60
C LYS A 209 -11.00 -1.33 -34.35
N LEU A 210 -11.64 -1.27 -33.19
CA LEU A 210 -10.97 -1.08 -31.89
C LEU A 210 -10.28 -2.35 -31.35
N GLY A 211 -10.63 -3.53 -31.85
CA GLY A 211 -10.03 -4.81 -31.48
C GLY A 211 -10.95 -5.83 -30.79
N ALA A 212 -12.27 -5.66 -30.86
CA ALA A 212 -13.21 -6.71 -30.44
C ALA A 212 -13.15 -7.90 -31.41
N ASP A 213 -12.80 -9.09 -30.91
CA ASP A 213 -12.78 -10.34 -31.67
C ASP A 213 -14.20 -10.74 -32.09
N VAL A 214 -15.16 -10.56 -31.18
CA VAL A 214 -16.56 -10.94 -31.34
C VAL A 214 -17.45 -9.75 -30.98
N VAL A 215 -18.55 -9.60 -31.72
CA VAL A 215 -19.59 -8.59 -31.45
C VAL A 215 -20.92 -9.31 -31.33
N ILE A 216 -21.65 -9.05 -30.24
CA ILE A 216 -22.96 -9.64 -29.96
C ILE A 216 -23.99 -8.55 -29.64
N ASP A 217 -25.25 -8.83 -29.90
CA ASP A 217 -26.35 -7.90 -29.66
C ASP A 217 -26.94 -8.10 -28.27
N HIS A 218 -26.83 -7.08 -27.42
CA HIS A 218 -27.37 -7.05 -26.06
C HIS A 218 -28.91 -7.10 -25.96
N HIS A 219 -29.63 -6.95 -27.08
CA HIS A 219 -31.09 -7.16 -27.11
C HIS A 219 -31.48 -8.64 -27.26
N LYS A 220 -30.51 -9.53 -27.51
CA LYS A 220 -30.69 -10.98 -27.72
C LYS A 220 -29.98 -11.78 -26.61
N PRO A 221 -30.36 -13.05 -26.35
CA PRO A 221 -29.75 -13.87 -25.30
C PRO A 221 -28.22 -13.92 -25.41
N LEU A 222 -27.52 -13.60 -24.33
CA LEU A 222 -26.05 -13.49 -24.36
C LEU A 222 -25.37 -14.87 -24.47
N ARG A 223 -25.84 -15.88 -23.71
CA ARG A 223 -25.26 -17.24 -23.71
C ARG A 223 -25.31 -17.91 -25.08
N GLU A 224 -26.41 -17.75 -25.83
CA GLU A 224 -26.58 -18.33 -27.17
C GLU A 224 -25.60 -17.74 -28.18
N GLN A 225 -25.44 -16.42 -28.15
CA GLN A 225 -24.52 -15.70 -29.04
C GLN A 225 -23.05 -16.02 -28.70
N LEU A 226 -22.71 -16.15 -27.41
CA LEU A 226 -21.38 -16.60 -26.96
C LEU A 226 -21.12 -18.05 -27.39
N THR A 227 -22.05 -18.97 -27.19
CA THR A 227 -21.95 -20.37 -27.65
C THR A 227 -21.71 -20.43 -29.16
N SER A 228 -22.53 -19.71 -29.93
CA SER A 228 -22.43 -19.62 -31.40
C SER A 228 -21.13 -18.99 -31.88
N SER A 229 -20.47 -18.18 -31.03
CA SER A 229 -19.17 -17.55 -31.29
C SER A 229 -17.98 -18.40 -30.80
N GLY A 230 -18.20 -19.67 -30.45
CA GLY A 230 -17.16 -20.57 -29.97
C GLY A 230 -16.61 -20.17 -28.60
N PHE A 231 -17.48 -19.79 -27.66
CA PHE A 231 -17.16 -19.74 -26.22
C PHE A 231 -17.66 -21.01 -25.53
N GLU A 232 -16.80 -21.60 -24.72
CA GLU A 232 -17.06 -22.85 -24.00
C GLU A 232 -18.23 -22.66 -23.03
N ASN A 233 -19.26 -23.51 -23.14
CA ASN A 233 -20.55 -23.38 -22.43
C ASN A 233 -21.28 -22.02 -22.63
N GLY A 234 -20.86 -21.20 -23.60
CA GLY A 234 -21.35 -19.83 -23.77
C GLY A 234 -20.92 -18.87 -22.67
N GLN A 235 -19.77 -19.10 -22.00
CA GLN A 235 -19.32 -18.33 -20.84
C GLN A 235 -18.05 -17.50 -21.10
N VAL A 236 -17.81 -16.50 -20.23
CA VAL A 236 -16.61 -15.63 -20.21
C VAL A 236 -15.99 -15.50 -18.82
N ASP A 237 -14.68 -15.27 -18.73
CA ASP A 237 -13.96 -15.04 -17.46
C ASP A 237 -14.35 -13.70 -16.80
N TYR A 238 -14.61 -12.68 -17.63
CA TYR A 238 -14.81 -11.31 -17.18
C TYR A 238 -16.03 -10.67 -17.85
N VAL A 239 -16.79 -9.88 -17.10
CA VAL A 239 -17.88 -9.04 -17.62
C VAL A 239 -17.67 -7.60 -17.13
N LEU A 240 -17.65 -6.63 -18.04
CA LEU A 240 -17.51 -5.20 -17.71
C LEU A 240 -18.75 -4.42 -18.17
N LEU A 241 -19.40 -3.77 -17.22
CA LEU A 241 -20.62 -2.98 -17.39
C LEU A 241 -20.28 -1.50 -17.54
N CYS A 242 -20.30 -0.97 -18.77
CA CYS A 242 -20.10 0.45 -19.07
C CYS A 242 -21.41 1.26 -19.23
N HIS A 243 -22.53 0.77 -18.69
CA HIS A 243 -23.85 1.42 -18.68
C HIS A 243 -24.55 1.15 -17.35
N ASP A 244 -25.66 1.84 -17.05
CA ASP A 244 -26.37 1.69 -15.77
C ASP A 244 -26.94 0.27 -15.61
N LEU A 245 -26.64 -0.37 -14.47
CA LEU A 245 -26.94 -1.77 -14.22
C LEU A 245 -28.41 -2.00 -13.87
N SER A 246 -29.18 -2.57 -14.79
CA SER A 246 -30.54 -3.07 -14.49
C SER A 246 -30.49 -4.36 -13.67
N ALA A 247 -31.07 -4.35 -12.46
CA ALA A 247 -31.19 -5.54 -11.61
C ALA A 247 -31.87 -6.72 -12.32
N ALA A 248 -32.86 -6.46 -13.19
CA ALA A 248 -33.55 -7.48 -13.98
C ALA A 248 -32.66 -8.17 -15.04
N LYS A 249 -31.54 -7.56 -15.44
CA LYS A 249 -30.54 -8.13 -16.35
C LYS A 249 -29.34 -8.76 -15.64
N PHE A 250 -29.13 -8.47 -14.34
CA PHE A 250 -27.98 -9.02 -13.60
C PHE A 250 -27.90 -10.56 -13.59
N PRO A 251 -29.00 -11.32 -13.47
CA PRO A 251 -28.94 -12.79 -13.55
C PRO A 251 -28.36 -13.31 -14.89
N GLU A 252 -28.64 -12.64 -16.02
CA GLU A 252 -28.08 -13.03 -17.32
C GLU A 252 -26.56 -12.81 -17.37
N TYR A 253 -26.04 -11.81 -16.67
CA TYR A 253 -24.59 -11.56 -16.56
C TYR A 253 -23.88 -12.56 -15.64
N VAL A 254 -24.59 -13.12 -14.65
CA VAL A 254 -24.08 -14.20 -13.79
C VAL A 254 -24.11 -15.55 -14.51
N ASP A 255 -25.16 -15.81 -15.30
CA ASP A 255 -25.33 -17.06 -16.06
C ASP A 255 -24.18 -17.32 -17.07
N ILE A 256 -23.78 -16.26 -17.79
CA ILE A 256 -22.64 -16.28 -18.74
C ILE A 256 -21.27 -16.19 -18.08
N LEU A 257 -21.16 -16.20 -16.75
CA LEU A 257 -19.89 -16.08 -16.06
C LEU A 257 -19.25 -17.45 -15.84
N ALA A 258 -17.99 -17.61 -16.26
CA ALA A 258 -17.22 -18.82 -15.99
C ALA A 258 -16.95 -18.98 -14.47
N PRO A 259 -16.72 -20.21 -13.98
CA PRO A 259 -16.33 -20.44 -12.59
C PRO A 259 -15.10 -19.60 -12.17
N LEU A 260 -15.20 -18.92 -11.03
CA LEU A 260 -14.22 -17.93 -10.53
C LEU A 260 -14.07 -16.65 -11.38
N GLY A 261 -14.95 -16.41 -12.36
CA GLY A 261 -15.01 -15.18 -13.13
C GLY A 261 -15.38 -13.94 -12.31
N THR A 262 -15.30 -12.75 -12.92
CA THR A 262 -15.54 -11.47 -12.24
C THR A 262 -16.38 -10.51 -13.07
N ILE A 263 -17.43 -9.95 -12.46
CA ILE A 263 -18.22 -8.83 -13.00
C ILE A 263 -17.68 -7.52 -12.41
N GLY A 264 -17.42 -6.53 -13.25
CA GLY A 264 -17.12 -5.15 -12.86
C GLY A 264 -18.17 -4.18 -13.38
N THR A 265 -18.52 -3.16 -12.59
CA THR A 265 -19.38 -2.05 -13.01
C THR A 265 -18.71 -0.70 -12.73
N ILE A 266 -18.96 0.27 -13.60
CA ILE A 266 -18.55 1.67 -13.42
C ILE A 266 -19.74 2.61 -13.13
N THR A 267 -20.94 2.05 -13.06
CA THR A 267 -22.20 2.74 -12.76
C THR A 267 -22.74 2.31 -11.38
N PRO A 268 -23.49 3.18 -10.69
CA PRO A 268 -24.09 2.84 -9.40
C PRO A 268 -25.13 1.71 -9.55
N ASP A 269 -25.33 0.96 -8.49
CA ASP A 269 -26.29 -0.14 -8.42
C ASP A 269 -27.74 0.38 -8.44
N ALA A 270 -28.61 -0.24 -9.26
CA ALA A 270 -30.02 0.07 -9.34
C ALA A 270 -30.92 -0.92 -8.58
N GLY A 271 -30.45 -1.42 -7.43
CA GLY A 271 -31.29 -2.01 -6.38
C GLY A 271 -31.03 -3.50 -6.04
N ILE A 272 -29.88 -4.08 -6.40
CA ILE A 272 -29.60 -5.51 -6.19
C ILE A 272 -29.59 -5.89 -4.69
N ASP A 273 -29.13 -5.00 -3.81
CA ASP A 273 -29.08 -5.22 -2.35
C ASP A 273 -30.44 -5.49 -1.67
N GLN A 274 -31.58 -5.23 -2.34
CA GLN A 274 -32.91 -5.35 -1.71
C GLN A 274 -33.52 -6.76 -1.71
N GLN A 275 -32.94 -7.75 -2.39
CA GLN A 275 -33.55 -9.09 -2.52
C GLN A 275 -32.70 -10.27 -2.01
N THR A 276 -31.43 -10.10 -1.67
CA THR A 276 -30.53 -11.22 -1.34
C THR A 276 -30.52 -11.67 0.13
N ASN A 277 -31.30 -11.03 1.01
CA ASN A 277 -31.29 -11.27 2.46
C ASN A 277 -32.48 -12.12 2.98
N SER A 278 -33.14 -12.91 2.12
CA SER A 278 -34.27 -13.77 2.52
C SER A 278 -34.10 -15.22 2.09
N CYS A 279 -33.16 -15.93 2.73
CA CYS A 279 -33.12 -17.39 2.76
C CYS A 279 -32.91 -17.86 4.22
N ASP A 280 -33.91 -18.58 4.74
CA ASP A 280 -33.89 -19.49 5.89
C ASP A 280 -33.26 -19.04 7.22
N GLU A 281 -34.07 -18.40 8.08
CA GLU A 281 -34.31 -18.96 9.41
C GLU A 281 -35.82 -19.11 9.66
N GLY A 282 -36.25 -20.32 10.00
CA GLY A 282 -37.67 -20.64 10.20
C GLY A 282 -38.10 -20.57 11.66
N SER A 283 -38.89 -19.56 12.03
CA SER A 283 -39.74 -19.60 13.23
C SER A 283 -41.07 -18.88 12.99
N SER A 284 -42.12 -19.26 13.71
CA SER A 284 -43.49 -18.85 13.42
C SER A 284 -44.06 -17.88 14.46
N SER A 285 -44.66 -16.77 14.02
CA SER A 285 -45.87 -16.23 14.66
C SER A 285 -46.57 -15.14 13.84
N ARG A 286 -47.89 -15.33 13.71
CA ARG A 286 -49.00 -14.36 13.60
C ARG A 286 -48.73 -12.95 13.06
N ALA A 287 -49.39 -12.64 11.95
CA ALA A 287 -49.58 -11.27 11.49
C ALA A 287 -50.42 -10.42 12.45
N HIS A 288 -50.13 -9.12 12.52
CA HIS A 288 -51.11 -8.08 12.82
C HIS A 288 -50.92 -6.92 11.84
N ASN A 289 -52.03 -6.42 11.30
CA ASN A 289 -52.06 -5.35 10.32
C ASN A 289 -52.52 -4.05 11.02
N ALA A 290 -51.72 -2.99 10.98
CA ALA A 290 -52.07 -1.68 11.51
C ALA A 290 -51.34 -0.58 10.72
N GLY A 291 -52.09 0.27 10.03
CA GLY A 291 -51.54 1.42 9.31
C GLY A 291 -51.24 2.58 10.26
N GLY A 292 -50.09 3.22 10.09
CA GLY A 292 -49.71 4.44 10.82
C GLY A 292 -48.85 5.34 9.94
N SER A 293 -49.38 6.48 9.50
CA SER A 293 -48.67 7.47 8.71
C SER A 293 -47.70 8.28 9.58
N SER A 294 -46.46 8.49 9.10
CA SER A 294 -45.42 9.25 9.81
C SER A 294 -44.46 9.92 8.80
N PRO A 295 -43.91 11.13 9.07
CA PRO A 295 -43.39 12.01 8.02
C PRO A 295 -41.91 11.75 7.66
N ALA A 296 -41.66 10.97 6.61
CA ALA A 296 -40.31 10.60 6.15
C ALA A 296 -39.69 11.53 5.07
N ALA A 297 -40.25 12.72 4.82
CA ALA A 297 -39.85 13.59 3.70
C ALA A 297 -38.58 14.45 3.93
N ALA A 298 -38.05 14.52 5.16
CA ALA A 298 -37.01 15.50 5.53
C ALA A 298 -35.59 14.90 5.74
N ALA A 299 -35.44 13.57 5.86
CA ALA A 299 -34.19 12.94 6.30
C ALA A 299 -33.22 12.53 5.16
N ALA A 300 -33.71 12.43 3.92
CA ALA A 300 -32.94 11.85 2.80
C ALA A 300 -31.73 12.69 2.34
N GLY A 301 -31.76 14.02 2.54
CA GLY A 301 -30.72 14.93 2.02
C GLY A 301 -29.34 14.79 2.67
N ALA A 302 -29.26 14.34 3.93
CA ALA A 302 -28.00 14.31 4.68
C ALA A 302 -27.06 13.16 4.28
N ALA A 303 -27.62 12.00 3.88
CA ALA A 303 -26.83 10.81 3.56
C ALA A 303 -26.02 10.96 2.26
N ALA A 304 -26.60 11.63 1.25
CA ALA A 304 -25.96 11.81 -0.06
C ALA A 304 -24.67 12.64 0.02
N ALA A 305 -24.67 13.72 0.82
CA ALA A 305 -23.52 14.64 0.93
C ALA A 305 -22.25 13.95 1.45
N GLY A 306 -22.36 13.01 2.40
CA GLY A 306 -21.21 12.29 2.97
C GLY A 306 -20.47 11.42 1.95
N VAL A 307 -21.19 10.82 1.00
CA VAL A 307 -20.61 9.98 -0.06
C VAL A 307 -19.89 10.80 -1.13
N VAL A 308 -20.22 12.10 -1.28
CA VAL A 308 -19.59 13.01 -2.25
C VAL A 308 -18.23 13.50 -1.76
N VAL A 309 -18.13 13.96 -0.50
CA VAL A 309 -16.88 14.46 0.11
C VAL A 309 -15.78 13.39 0.05
N LEU A 310 -16.15 12.15 0.32
CA LEU A 310 -15.33 10.95 0.15
C LEU A 310 -14.63 10.87 -1.22
N ILE A 311 -15.36 11.09 -2.33
CA ILE A 311 -14.80 10.93 -3.68
C ILE A 311 -13.76 12.02 -3.96
N ALA A 312 -14.00 13.26 -3.51
CA ALA A 312 -13.03 14.34 -3.61
C ALA A 312 -11.74 14.04 -2.81
N ILE A 313 -11.90 13.51 -1.58
CA ILE A 313 -10.76 13.05 -0.76
C ILE A 313 -9.95 11.97 -1.49
N VAL A 314 -10.61 10.94 -2.05
CA VAL A 314 -9.94 9.87 -2.83
C VAL A 314 -9.13 10.44 -4.00
N ALA A 315 -9.71 11.36 -4.78
CA ALA A 315 -9.03 11.99 -5.91
C ALA A 315 -7.73 12.71 -5.48
N VAL A 316 -7.79 13.54 -4.43
CA VAL A 316 -6.63 14.28 -3.89
C VAL A 316 -5.47 13.35 -3.51
N LEU A 317 -5.74 12.12 -3.09
CA LEU A 317 -4.74 11.17 -2.60
C LEU A 317 -4.10 10.33 -3.69
N LEU A 318 -4.85 9.93 -4.72
CA LEU A 318 -4.28 9.34 -5.94
C LEU A 318 -3.29 10.34 -6.56
N ILE A 319 -3.69 11.61 -6.54
CA ILE A 319 -2.92 12.78 -6.93
C ILE A 319 -1.66 12.97 -6.04
N VAL A 320 -1.72 12.83 -4.70
CA VAL A 320 -0.52 12.85 -3.82
C VAL A 320 0.37 11.62 -3.97
N ARG A 321 -0.21 10.42 -4.13
CA ARG A 321 0.54 9.18 -4.38
C ARG A 321 1.37 9.24 -5.67
N ARG A 322 0.90 9.94 -6.71
CA ARG A 322 1.72 10.27 -7.90
C ARG A 322 2.96 11.14 -7.58
N ARG A 323 2.94 12.02 -6.56
CA ARG A 323 4.17 12.76 -6.12
C ARG A 323 5.23 11.80 -5.58
N LYS A 324 4.89 11.00 -4.55
CA LYS A 324 5.89 10.23 -3.80
C LYS A 324 6.52 9.13 -4.67
N ARG A 325 5.73 8.47 -5.53
CA ARG A 325 6.24 7.48 -6.53
C ARG A 325 7.24 8.11 -7.52
N SER A 326 6.95 9.31 -8.03
CA SER A 326 7.86 10.06 -8.92
C SER A 326 9.15 10.53 -8.22
N ARG A 327 9.18 10.54 -6.88
CA ARG A 327 10.34 11.03 -6.10
C ARG A 327 11.31 9.90 -5.71
N ASN A 328 10.83 8.66 -5.56
CA ASN A 328 11.68 7.48 -5.30
C ASN A 328 12.47 7.08 -6.56
N ASN A 329 11.84 7.04 -7.74
CA ASN A 329 12.54 6.69 -8.98
C ASN A 329 13.70 7.66 -9.32
N LEU A 330 13.59 8.94 -8.92
CA LEU A 330 14.63 9.96 -9.09
C LEU A 330 15.78 9.89 -8.08
N ARG A 331 15.83 8.84 -7.23
CA ARG A 331 16.93 8.56 -6.28
C ARG A 331 17.78 7.34 -6.62
N MET A 332 17.36 6.50 -7.59
CA MET A 332 18.08 5.29 -7.98
C MET A 332 19.09 5.48 -9.13
N ASP A 333 19.07 6.61 -9.82
CA ASP A 333 19.79 6.79 -11.10
C ASP A 333 20.88 7.87 -11.00
N LYS A 334 21.85 7.65 -10.10
CA LYS A 334 23.05 8.50 -9.91
C LYS A 334 24.31 7.69 -9.59
N SER A 335 24.63 6.73 -10.45
CA SER A 335 26.02 6.27 -10.65
C SER A 335 26.49 6.79 -12.01
N PRO A 336 27.73 7.32 -12.14
CA PRO A 336 28.22 7.79 -13.42
C PRO A 336 28.46 6.61 -14.38
N ALA A 337 27.84 6.65 -15.55
CA ALA A 337 28.08 5.64 -16.58
C ALA A 337 29.46 5.84 -17.23
N THR A 338 30.39 4.94 -16.96
CA THR A 338 31.69 4.88 -17.64
C THR A 338 31.48 4.53 -19.12
N ILE A 339 31.94 5.39 -20.03
CA ILE A 339 31.86 5.13 -21.48
C ILE A 339 33.07 4.30 -21.90
N GLU A 340 32.91 2.97 -21.93
CA GLU A 340 33.79 2.11 -22.72
C GLU A 340 33.29 2.06 -24.17
N MET A 341 34.04 2.66 -25.09
CA MET A 341 33.78 2.50 -26.53
C MET A 341 34.42 1.21 -27.03
N THR A 342 33.58 0.24 -27.42
CA THR A 342 34.03 -0.96 -28.14
C THR A 342 34.46 -0.61 -29.56
N THR A 343 35.63 -1.11 -29.96
CA THR A 343 36.23 -0.87 -31.27
C THR A 343 35.65 -1.75 -32.38
N PRO A 344 35.23 -1.18 -33.53
CA PRO A 344 35.24 -1.86 -34.82
C PRO A 344 36.65 -1.79 -35.43
N GLY A 345 37.12 -2.88 -36.03
CA GLY A 345 38.48 -2.96 -36.58
C GLY A 345 38.59 -2.78 -38.10
N VAL A 346 39.76 -2.30 -38.53
CA VAL A 346 40.40 -2.52 -39.85
C VAL A 346 39.70 -1.93 -41.09
N ALA A 347 40.30 -0.86 -41.67
CA ALA A 347 41.00 -0.93 -42.97
C ALA A 347 41.51 0.46 -43.45
N SER A 348 42.78 0.53 -43.90
CA SER A 348 43.40 1.63 -44.68
C SER A 348 43.48 3.04 -44.01
N GLY A 349 44.51 3.86 -44.22
CA GLY A 349 45.81 3.63 -44.87
C GLY A 349 46.54 4.93 -45.26
N ARG A 350 47.85 5.01 -44.98
CA ARG A 350 48.84 6.05 -45.39
C ARG A 350 48.72 7.49 -44.85
N GLN A 351 49.91 8.04 -44.54
CA GLN A 351 50.33 9.46 -44.62
C GLN A 351 49.70 10.49 -43.65
N LYS A 352 50.36 11.62 -43.29
CA LYS A 352 51.80 11.93 -43.06
C LYS A 352 51.89 13.35 -42.43
N HIS A 353 53.00 13.68 -41.73
CA HIS A 353 53.38 15.04 -41.27
C HIS A 353 52.48 15.66 -40.16
N ASN A 354 53.05 16.22 -39.08
CA ASN A 354 53.65 17.57 -38.87
C ASN A 354 52.62 18.72 -38.99
N SER A 355 52.69 19.80 -38.20
CA SER A 355 53.44 20.13 -36.97
C SER A 355 53.03 21.53 -36.49
N ASN A 356 53.16 21.82 -35.18
CA ASN A 356 53.20 23.20 -34.62
C ASN A 356 51.88 24.02 -34.77
N ASP A 357 51.67 25.19 -34.13
CA ASP A 357 52.55 26.00 -33.26
C ASP A 357 51.77 26.73 -32.11
N SER A 358 52.54 27.40 -31.25
CA SER A 358 52.28 28.45 -30.25
C SER A 358 50.96 29.25 -30.39
N ALA A 359 50.20 29.61 -29.34
CA ALA A 359 50.51 30.13 -27.98
C ALA A 359 50.84 31.65 -27.89
N LYS A 360 49.93 32.42 -27.25
CA LYS A 360 50.09 33.68 -26.45
C LYS A 360 48.71 34.06 -25.87
N VAL A 361 48.46 34.48 -24.61
CA VAL A 361 49.19 35.21 -23.52
C VAL A 361 48.89 36.73 -23.50
N VAL A 362 48.90 37.33 -22.29
CA VAL A 362 48.49 38.70 -21.84
C VAL A 362 47.00 38.79 -21.45
N ALA A 363 46.56 38.99 -20.20
CA ALA A 363 47.16 39.20 -18.85
C ALA A 363 47.40 40.64 -18.32
N SER A 364 46.51 41.08 -17.41
CA SER A 364 46.66 42.11 -16.35
C SER A 364 45.50 41.91 -15.35
N GLN A 365 45.65 41.70 -14.03
CA GLN A 365 46.14 42.61 -12.97
C GLN A 365 45.21 43.82 -12.75
N THR A 366 44.86 44.28 -11.53
CA THR A 366 45.27 43.97 -10.12
C THR A 366 44.08 44.28 -9.15
N GLN A 367 44.06 44.27 -7.80
CA GLN A 367 45.04 44.17 -6.70
C GLN A 367 44.39 43.78 -5.33
N GLN A 368 45.10 43.05 -4.45
CA GLN A 368 45.17 43.14 -2.95
C GLN A 368 43.90 43.08 -2.05
N ASP A 369 43.94 42.68 -0.75
CA ASP A 369 45.05 42.25 0.12
C ASP A 369 44.66 41.28 1.28
N LYS A 370 45.68 40.57 1.84
CA LYS A 370 45.94 40.00 3.21
C LYS A 370 44.78 39.63 4.19
N SER A 371 44.94 38.69 5.15
CA SER A 371 46.16 38.19 5.83
C SER A 371 46.10 36.70 6.29
N ARG A 372 47.26 36.14 6.70
CA ARG A 372 47.50 34.83 7.35
C ARG A 372 48.82 34.93 8.16
N PRO A 373 49.19 34.03 9.10
CA PRO A 373 50.17 32.97 8.74
C PRO A 373 50.18 31.67 9.61
N ALA A 374 51.08 30.74 9.26
CA ALA A 374 51.80 29.77 10.13
C ALA A 374 51.06 28.56 10.78
N SER A 375 51.67 27.39 11.02
CA SER A 375 53.00 26.84 10.58
C SER A 375 53.11 25.30 10.70
N ALA A 376 54.16 24.75 10.06
CA ALA A 376 54.80 23.40 10.12
C ALA A 376 54.66 22.60 11.45
N SER A 377 54.61 21.26 11.54
CA SER A 377 55.15 20.10 10.77
C SER A 377 56.61 19.67 11.08
N HIS A 378 56.84 18.60 11.89
CA HIS A 378 58.02 17.70 11.80
C HIS A 378 57.97 16.41 12.69
N SER A 379 58.81 15.44 12.29
CA SER A 379 59.46 14.34 13.05
C SER A 379 58.69 13.19 13.77
N VAL A 380 59.10 11.97 13.35
CA VAL A 380 58.90 10.59 13.87
C VAL A 380 59.89 10.29 15.02
N PRO A 381 59.58 9.46 16.06
CA PRO A 381 60.03 8.04 16.08
C PRO A 381 59.09 6.99 16.72
N ALA A 382 59.43 5.72 16.42
CA ALA A 382 58.69 4.47 16.61
C ALA A 382 58.41 3.98 18.05
N GLY A 383 57.44 3.04 18.18
CA GLY A 383 57.14 2.29 19.42
C GLY A 383 56.13 1.14 19.26
N SER A 384 56.60 -0.03 18.83
CA SER A 384 56.00 -1.40 18.87
C SER A 384 54.53 -1.64 19.29
N GLY A 385 53.75 -2.39 18.47
CA GLY A 385 52.53 -3.07 18.92
C GLY A 385 51.75 -3.82 17.81
N ASN A 386 51.62 -5.15 17.91
CA ASN A 386 50.71 -5.99 17.10
C ASN A 386 49.25 -5.86 17.64
N ALA A 387 48.17 -6.27 16.94
CA ALA A 387 48.05 -7.16 15.79
C ALA A 387 46.87 -6.82 14.85
N ASN A 388 46.88 -7.40 13.65
CA ASN A 388 45.78 -7.41 12.67
C ASN A 388 44.68 -8.45 13.00
N THR A 389 43.46 -8.21 12.51
CA THR A 389 42.68 -9.19 11.70
C THR A 389 41.54 -8.49 10.96
N ASP A 390 41.64 -8.42 9.63
CA ASP A 390 40.52 -8.12 8.72
C ASP A 390 39.89 -9.42 8.18
N TYR A 391 38.61 -9.38 7.79
CA TYR A 391 37.92 -10.54 7.21
C TYR A 391 37.95 -10.54 5.67
N SER A 392 38.29 -11.69 5.08
CA SER A 392 38.55 -11.84 3.65
C SER A 392 37.31 -12.14 2.79
N THR A 393 37.33 -11.67 1.55
CA THR A 393 36.43 -12.09 0.46
C THR A 393 36.82 -13.47 -0.12
N PRO A 394 35.88 -14.28 -0.63
CA PRO A 394 36.17 -15.58 -1.22
C PRO A 394 36.67 -15.48 -2.69
N LEU A 395 37.57 -16.38 -3.08
CA LEU A 395 38.13 -16.50 -4.44
C LEU A 395 37.73 -17.81 -5.15
N LYS A 396 37.87 -17.82 -6.48
CA LYS A 396 37.46 -18.94 -7.35
C LYS A 396 38.30 -20.21 -7.17
N ALA A 397 37.67 -21.36 -7.37
CA ALA A 397 38.35 -22.66 -7.43
C ALA A 397 39.01 -22.93 -8.80
N THR A 398 40.10 -23.70 -8.77
CA THR A 398 40.71 -24.36 -9.94
C THR A 398 41.16 -25.77 -9.53
N SER A 399 40.92 -26.77 -10.38
CA SER A 399 41.16 -28.18 -10.07
C SER A 399 42.48 -28.71 -10.64
N LYS A 400 43.18 -29.55 -9.85
CA LYS A 400 44.15 -30.55 -10.33
C LYS A 400 44.09 -31.79 -9.43
N SER A 401 44.42 -32.95 -9.99
CA SER A 401 44.20 -34.28 -9.40
C SER A 401 45.49 -35.08 -9.26
N THR A 402 45.71 -35.69 -8.09
CA THR A 402 46.66 -36.79 -7.87
C THR A 402 46.11 -37.69 -6.76
N SER A 403 46.31 -39.01 -6.89
CA SER A 403 45.72 -40.03 -6.01
C SER A 403 46.64 -40.44 -4.85
N GLY A 404 46.03 -40.77 -3.71
CA GLY A 404 46.67 -41.31 -2.51
C GLY A 404 45.63 -42.03 -1.63
N PRO A 405 46.05 -42.94 -0.73
CA PRO A 405 45.14 -43.88 -0.07
C PRO A 405 44.23 -43.23 0.99
N ALA A 406 43.10 -43.89 1.26
CA ALA A 406 42.02 -43.37 2.09
C ALA A 406 42.42 -43.22 3.57
N SER A 407 42.49 -41.96 4.02
CA SER A 407 42.28 -41.60 5.43
C SER A 407 40.82 -41.16 5.60
N THR A 408 40.14 -41.66 6.64
CA THR A 408 38.71 -41.37 6.88
C THR A 408 38.51 -40.00 7.52
N THR A 409 39.01 -38.94 6.88
CA THR A 409 38.76 -37.56 7.29
C THR A 409 37.29 -37.23 7.05
N VAL A 410 36.47 -37.31 8.10
CA VAL A 410 35.09 -36.80 8.06
C VAL A 410 35.16 -35.32 7.74
N ASP A 411 34.57 -34.92 6.62
CA ASP A 411 34.50 -33.52 6.18
C ASP A 411 33.92 -32.65 7.31
N PRO A 412 34.58 -31.55 7.71
CA PRO A 412 34.03 -30.58 8.67
C PRO A 412 32.60 -30.15 8.35
N SER A 413 32.20 -30.07 7.07
CA SER A 413 30.81 -29.78 6.68
C SER A 413 29.85 -30.88 7.14
N THR A 414 30.24 -32.15 6.96
CA THR A 414 29.46 -33.33 7.36
C THR A 414 29.42 -33.49 8.87
N ALA A 415 30.54 -33.27 9.57
CA ALA A 415 30.59 -33.26 11.04
C ALA A 415 29.68 -32.16 11.63
N TYR A 416 29.69 -30.96 11.03
CA TYR A 416 28.80 -29.86 11.42
C TYR A 416 27.33 -30.20 11.16
N SER A 417 26.98 -30.75 9.99
CA SER A 417 25.62 -31.21 9.69
C SER A 417 25.13 -32.28 10.67
N ILE A 418 25.96 -33.27 11.02
CA ILE A 418 25.62 -34.30 12.01
C ILE A 418 25.41 -33.67 13.39
N ALA A 419 26.26 -32.73 13.81
CA ALA A 419 26.11 -32.03 15.09
C ALA A 419 24.80 -31.21 15.17
N VAL A 420 24.46 -30.49 14.10
CA VAL A 420 23.21 -29.71 14.01
C VAL A 420 21.98 -30.62 14.03
N VAL A 421 21.97 -31.70 13.26
CA VAL A 421 20.87 -32.69 13.26
C VAL A 421 20.72 -33.36 14.62
N SER A 422 21.82 -33.75 15.26
CA SER A 422 21.82 -34.32 16.61
C SER A 422 21.25 -33.34 17.65
N THR A 423 21.68 -32.08 17.62
CA THR A 423 21.19 -31.03 18.55
C THR A 423 19.70 -30.76 18.34
N ALA A 424 19.22 -30.70 17.09
CA ALA A 424 17.81 -30.54 16.77
C ALA A 424 16.96 -31.74 17.22
N ALA A 425 17.46 -32.97 17.04
CA ALA A 425 16.78 -34.19 17.51
C ALA A 425 16.71 -34.26 19.04
N LEU A 426 17.79 -33.89 19.74
CA LEU A 426 17.81 -33.80 21.21
C LEU A 426 16.85 -32.71 21.73
N LEU A 427 16.81 -31.54 21.09
CA LEU A 427 15.89 -30.46 21.46
C LEU A 427 14.43 -30.86 21.23
N SER A 428 14.13 -31.49 20.08
CA SER A 428 12.81 -32.07 19.80
C SER A 428 12.44 -33.14 20.83
N SER A 429 13.38 -33.97 21.28
CA SER A 429 13.15 -35.01 22.29
C SER A 429 12.89 -34.44 23.69
N GLN A 430 13.64 -33.42 24.11
CA GLN A 430 13.37 -32.72 25.39
C GLN A 430 12.01 -32.00 25.36
N ILE A 431 11.66 -31.36 24.25
CA ILE A 431 10.32 -30.78 24.04
C ILE A 431 9.25 -31.89 24.04
N ALA A 432 9.54 -33.06 23.46
CA ALA A 432 8.60 -34.16 23.38
C ALA A 432 8.25 -34.74 24.76
N THR A 433 9.25 -34.98 25.62
CA THR A 433 9.10 -35.70 26.90
C THR A 433 9.00 -34.79 28.12
N GLY A 434 9.43 -33.53 28.03
CA GLY A 434 9.38 -32.57 29.13
C GLY A 434 7.99 -32.01 29.43
N THR A 435 7.84 -31.43 30.62
CA THR A 435 6.61 -30.74 31.05
C THR A 435 6.29 -29.57 30.11
N ARG A 436 5.07 -29.54 29.57
CA ARG A 436 4.58 -28.47 28.70
C ARG A 436 3.39 -27.76 29.34
N LYS A 437 3.32 -26.43 29.20
CA LYS A 437 2.16 -25.63 29.60
C LYS A 437 1.62 -24.87 28.38
N LEU A 438 0.34 -25.07 28.05
CA LEU A 438 -0.32 -24.34 26.97
C LEU A 438 -0.32 -22.83 27.29
N LEU A 439 0.23 -22.02 26.38
CA LEU A 439 0.23 -20.56 26.44
C LEU A 439 -0.91 -19.96 25.62
N GLY A 440 -1.26 -20.59 24.48
CA GLY A 440 -2.33 -20.12 23.62
C GLY A 440 -2.65 -21.06 22.45
N ARG A 441 -3.70 -20.71 21.70
CA ARG A 441 -4.08 -21.33 20.43
C ARG A 441 -4.19 -20.23 19.38
N GLY A 442 -3.42 -20.33 18.30
CA GLY A 442 -3.45 -19.42 17.16
C GLY A 442 -4.10 -20.07 15.92
N ASN A 443 -4.18 -19.33 14.81
CA ASN A 443 -4.82 -19.81 13.56
C ASN A 443 -4.23 -21.12 13.00
N PHE A 444 -2.94 -21.38 13.26
CA PHE A 444 -2.20 -22.50 12.68
C PHE A 444 -1.94 -23.65 13.67
N GLY A 445 -2.30 -23.49 14.94
CA GLY A 445 -2.09 -24.51 15.97
C GLY A 445 -1.85 -23.97 17.37
N GLN A 446 -1.08 -24.71 18.16
CA GLN A 446 -0.90 -24.45 19.60
C GLN A 446 0.46 -23.83 19.90
N VAL A 447 0.50 -23.02 20.96
CA VAL A 447 1.75 -22.49 21.54
C VAL A 447 1.84 -22.96 22.97
N PHE A 448 2.94 -23.61 23.35
CA PHE A 448 3.22 -24.03 24.72
C PHE A 448 4.61 -23.58 25.18
N SER A 449 4.81 -23.41 26.48
CA SER A 449 6.15 -23.30 27.07
C SER A 449 6.71 -24.69 27.35
N ALA A 450 8.00 -24.88 27.12
CA ALA A 450 8.77 -26.06 27.50
C ALA A 450 10.10 -25.62 28.14
N ASN A 451 10.59 -26.38 29.11
CA ASN A 451 11.91 -26.16 29.72
C ASN A 451 12.95 -27.07 29.04
N VAL A 452 14.05 -26.51 28.55
CA VAL A 452 15.07 -27.21 27.74
C VAL A 452 16.48 -26.84 28.21
N SER A 453 17.48 -27.71 27.98
CA SER A 453 18.86 -27.39 28.36
C SER A 453 19.44 -26.25 27.52
N ILE A 454 20.13 -25.30 28.17
CA ILE A 454 20.80 -24.18 27.48
C ILE A 454 21.89 -24.67 26.50
N ALA A 455 22.42 -25.88 26.73
CA ALA A 455 23.41 -26.50 25.86
C ALA A 455 22.88 -26.75 24.44
N LEU A 456 21.57 -27.00 24.31
CA LEU A 456 20.89 -27.21 23.03
C LEU A 456 20.49 -25.90 22.33
N ILE A 457 20.58 -24.76 23.02
CA ILE A 457 20.39 -23.44 22.43
C ILE A 457 21.70 -22.99 21.78
N ALA A 458 21.62 -22.55 20.52
CA ALA A 458 22.79 -22.12 19.75
C ALA A 458 23.50 -20.93 20.43
N PRO A 459 24.86 -20.87 20.43
CA PRO A 459 25.62 -19.91 21.22
C PRO A 459 25.20 -18.44 21.04
N GLN A 460 24.84 -18.02 19.81
CA GLN A 460 24.46 -16.63 19.55
C GLN A 460 23.19 -16.18 20.30
N HIS A 461 22.31 -17.09 20.73
CA HIS A 461 21.08 -16.75 21.45
C HIS A 461 21.20 -16.88 22.98
N ARG A 462 22.33 -17.38 23.51
CA ARG A 462 22.48 -17.62 24.96
C ARG A 462 22.47 -16.33 25.79
N HIS A 463 22.75 -15.18 25.18
CA HIS A 463 22.68 -13.85 25.79
C HIS A 463 21.24 -13.41 26.15
N LEU A 464 20.20 -14.09 25.65
CA LEU A 464 18.80 -13.82 25.98
C LEU A 464 18.39 -14.37 27.36
N PHE A 465 19.25 -15.15 28.01
CA PHE A 465 18.95 -15.89 29.24
C PHE A 465 19.88 -15.49 30.39
N ALA A 466 19.48 -15.82 31.62
CA ALA A 466 20.26 -15.50 32.81
C ALA A 466 21.65 -16.18 32.80
N PRO A 467 22.75 -15.47 33.13
CA PRO A 467 24.08 -16.07 33.22
C PRO A 467 24.12 -17.28 34.16
N GLY A 468 24.70 -18.39 33.70
CA GLY A 468 24.83 -19.62 34.48
C GLY A 468 23.59 -20.53 34.52
N ALA A 469 22.47 -20.15 33.89
CA ALA A 469 21.28 -21.00 33.77
C ALA A 469 21.61 -22.32 33.05
N GLN A 470 21.22 -23.47 33.63
CA GLN A 470 21.45 -24.80 33.05
C GLN A 470 20.32 -25.24 32.11
N THR A 471 19.09 -24.84 32.44
CA THR A 471 17.91 -24.96 31.58
C THR A 471 17.25 -23.60 31.42
N VAL A 472 16.45 -23.46 30.36
CA VAL A 472 15.78 -22.24 29.96
C VAL A 472 14.37 -22.56 29.48
N ASP A 473 13.43 -21.65 29.72
CA ASP A 473 12.09 -21.75 29.15
C ASP A 473 12.08 -21.22 27.70
N VAL A 474 11.43 -21.96 26.82
CA VAL A 474 11.21 -21.60 25.41
C VAL A 474 9.73 -21.68 25.07
N ALA A 475 9.27 -20.81 24.18
CA ALA A 475 7.92 -20.90 23.60
C ALA A 475 7.99 -21.73 22.31
N VAL A 476 7.12 -22.71 22.15
CA VAL A 476 7.10 -23.60 20.99
C VAL A 476 5.74 -23.48 20.29
N LYS A 477 5.75 -22.98 19.06
CA LYS A 477 4.58 -22.93 18.17
C LYS A 477 4.59 -24.22 17.34
N THR A 478 3.51 -24.99 17.37
CA THR A 478 3.40 -26.26 16.62
C THR A 478 2.21 -26.25 15.69
N LEU A 479 2.43 -26.70 14.46
CA LEU A 479 1.36 -26.92 13.48
C LEU A 479 0.43 -28.06 13.96
N LEU A 480 -0.86 -28.00 13.61
CA LEU A 480 -1.79 -29.11 13.86
C LEU A 480 -1.50 -30.31 12.94
N LEU A 481 -1.83 -31.52 13.40
CA LEU A 481 -1.60 -32.77 12.65
C LEU A 481 -2.56 -32.95 11.46
N ASP A 482 -3.68 -32.22 11.44
CA ASP A 482 -4.69 -32.15 10.38
C ASP A 482 -4.59 -30.85 9.55
N ALA A 483 -3.47 -30.13 9.67
CA ALA A 483 -3.22 -28.92 8.89
C ALA A 483 -3.17 -29.22 7.38
N ASN A 484 -3.76 -28.32 6.58
CA ASN A 484 -3.66 -28.40 5.12
C ASN A 484 -2.34 -27.83 4.60
N ALA A 485 -1.96 -28.20 3.37
CA ALA A 485 -0.70 -27.78 2.74
C ALA A 485 -0.47 -26.26 2.67
N ARG A 486 -1.53 -25.44 2.73
CA ARG A 486 -1.37 -23.99 2.85
C ARG A 486 -0.97 -23.57 4.26
N ALA A 487 -1.53 -24.18 5.31
CA ALA A 487 -1.13 -23.91 6.68
C ALA A 487 0.33 -24.38 6.95
N GLU A 488 0.76 -25.50 6.34
CA GLU A 488 2.17 -25.91 6.29
C GLU A 488 3.04 -24.83 5.62
N GLN A 489 2.65 -24.37 4.43
CA GLN A 489 3.40 -23.35 3.69
C GLN A 489 3.46 -21.99 4.41
N ASP A 490 2.34 -21.52 4.98
CA ASP A 490 2.27 -20.28 5.75
C ASP A 490 3.15 -20.39 7.03
N PHE A 491 3.24 -21.56 7.68
CA PHE A 491 4.13 -21.83 8.83
C PHE A 491 5.62 -21.85 8.44
N VAL A 492 5.98 -22.48 7.31
CA VAL A 492 7.36 -22.48 6.78
C VAL A 492 7.79 -21.05 6.41
N LEU A 493 6.90 -20.26 5.80
CA LEU A 493 7.18 -18.86 5.48
C LEU A 493 7.34 -17.99 6.72
N GLU A 494 6.54 -18.20 7.79
CA GLU A 494 6.73 -17.51 9.07
C GLU A 494 8.10 -17.85 9.70
N ALA A 495 8.49 -19.13 9.70
CA ALA A 495 9.76 -19.59 10.24
C ALA A 495 10.97 -19.03 9.47
N GLU A 496 10.94 -19.05 8.13
CA GLU A 496 12.02 -18.51 7.29
C GLU A 496 12.12 -16.99 7.30
N LEU A 497 11.00 -16.28 7.49
CA LEU A 497 10.99 -14.84 7.75
C LEU A 497 11.66 -14.52 9.08
N LEU A 498 11.16 -15.10 10.18
CA LEU A 498 11.66 -14.83 11.53
C LEU A 498 13.14 -15.20 11.71
N ARG A 499 13.62 -16.24 11.01
CA ARG A 499 15.04 -16.67 11.04
C ARG A 499 16.02 -15.59 10.55
N LYS A 500 15.55 -14.59 9.80
CA LYS A 500 16.36 -13.44 9.33
C LYS A 500 16.36 -12.26 10.31
N LEU A 501 15.52 -12.28 11.33
CA LEU A 501 15.26 -11.13 12.20
C LEU A 501 15.96 -11.31 13.55
N ASN A 502 16.64 -10.26 14.00
CA ASN A 502 17.30 -10.20 15.31
C ASN A 502 17.23 -8.76 15.83
N HIS A 503 16.36 -8.53 16.82
CA HIS A 503 16.17 -7.22 17.45
C HIS A 503 15.58 -7.36 18.86
N THR A 504 15.96 -6.48 19.79
CA THR A 504 15.52 -6.51 21.19
C THR A 504 13.99 -6.50 21.32
N ASN A 505 13.29 -5.72 20.48
CA ASN A 505 11.84 -5.56 20.49
C ASN A 505 11.09 -6.47 19.49
N ILE A 506 11.69 -7.58 19.09
CA ILE A 506 11.05 -8.65 18.31
C ILE A 506 11.22 -9.97 19.07
N VAL A 507 10.30 -10.92 18.91
CA VAL A 507 10.44 -12.30 19.40
C VAL A 507 11.41 -13.07 18.50
N ASN A 508 12.54 -13.50 19.06
CA ASN A 508 13.61 -14.19 18.37
C ASN A 508 13.32 -15.69 18.21
N VAL A 509 13.65 -16.24 17.05
CA VAL A 509 13.69 -17.69 16.81
C VAL A 509 14.98 -18.26 17.40
N LEU A 510 14.85 -19.40 18.09
CA LEU A 510 15.96 -20.16 18.66
C LEU A 510 16.26 -21.42 17.83
N ALA A 511 15.23 -22.06 17.28
CA ALA A 511 15.35 -23.21 16.37
C ALA A 511 14.09 -23.38 15.50
N VAL A 512 14.27 -23.99 14.32
CA VAL A 512 13.19 -24.56 13.50
C VAL A 512 13.38 -26.07 13.51
N LEU A 513 12.38 -26.82 13.93
CA LEU A 513 12.42 -28.29 14.03
C LEU A 513 11.48 -28.89 12.98
N PRO A 514 11.98 -29.67 12.01
CA PRO A 514 11.15 -30.31 11.00
C PRO A 514 10.25 -31.39 11.62
N ALA A 515 9.18 -31.77 10.92
CA ALA A 515 8.35 -32.90 11.32
C ALA A 515 9.17 -34.21 11.36
N GLY A 516 8.81 -35.10 12.28
CA GLY A 516 9.53 -36.35 12.53
C GLY A 516 8.60 -37.50 12.94
N ARG A 517 9.17 -38.65 13.34
CA ARG A 517 8.39 -39.83 13.78
C ARG A 517 7.46 -39.46 14.95
N GLY A 518 6.17 -39.24 14.66
CA GLY A 518 5.17 -38.84 15.67
C GLY A 518 5.35 -37.42 16.23
N GLN A 519 6.04 -36.52 15.51
CA GLN A 519 6.27 -35.13 15.91
C GLN A 519 5.81 -34.17 14.80
N PRO A 520 4.92 -33.19 15.07
CA PRO A 520 4.61 -32.14 14.11
C PRO A 520 5.81 -31.22 13.90
N GLN A 521 5.78 -30.39 12.87
CA GLN A 521 6.76 -29.31 12.70
C GLN A 521 6.64 -28.30 13.86
N MET A 522 7.77 -27.85 14.40
CA MET A 522 7.82 -26.95 15.55
C MET A 522 8.73 -25.74 15.29
N LEU A 523 8.29 -24.58 15.74
CA LEU A 523 9.06 -23.33 15.72
C LEU A 523 9.35 -22.94 17.18
N VAL A 524 10.63 -22.94 17.55
CA VAL A 524 11.10 -22.66 18.92
C VAL A 524 11.51 -21.19 18.99
N LEU A 525 10.87 -20.46 19.90
CA LEU A 525 10.98 -19.01 20.12
C LEU A 525 11.48 -18.74 21.55
N GLU A 526 12.02 -17.55 21.79
CA GLU A 526 12.25 -17.09 23.16
C GLU A 526 10.94 -17.05 23.98
N TYR A 527 10.99 -17.47 25.24
CA TYR A 527 9.84 -17.35 26.14
C TYR A 527 9.77 -15.94 26.72
N VAL A 528 8.75 -15.18 26.31
CA VAL A 528 8.52 -13.82 26.82
C VAL A 528 7.59 -13.88 28.04
N PRO A 529 8.07 -13.57 29.26
CA PRO A 529 7.49 -14.10 30.48
C PRO A 529 6.05 -13.68 30.80
N TYR A 530 5.60 -12.46 30.46
CA TYR A 530 4.31 -11.94 30.95
C TYR A 530 3.13 -12.10 29.98
N GLY A 531 3.35 -12.73 28.81
CA GLY A 531 2.30 -12.87 27.79
C GLY A 531 2.08 -11.57 27.00
N ASP A 532 0.90 -11.41 26.41
CA ASP A 532 0.57 -10.27 25.55
C ASP A 532 0.23 -8.98 26.34
N LEU A 533 0.59 -7.85 25.75
CA LEU A 533 0.41 -6.51 26.28
C LEU A 533 -1.06 -6.20 26.57
N ARG A 534 -1.99 -6.63 25.70
CA ARG A 534 -3.43 -6.43 25.90
C ARG A 534 -3.94 -7.13 27.16
N ASN A 535 -3.52 -8.36 27.41
CA ASN A 535 -3.86 -9.06 28.65
C ASN A 535 -3.14 -8.48 29.87
N LEU A 536 -1.86 -8.07 29.76
CA LEU A 536 -1.15 -7.42 30.86
C LEU A 536 -1.86 -6.12 31.29
N LEU A 537 -2.23 -5.25 30.34
CA LEU A 537 -2.97 -4.01 30.61
C LEU A 537 -4.30 -4.27 31.32
N ARG A 538 -5.07 -5.25 30.82
CA ARG A 538 -6.35 -5.65 31.43
C ARG A 538 -6.20 -6.25 32.83
N GLN A 539 -5.10 -6.97 33.09
CA GLN A 539 -4.78 -7.48 34.42
C GLN A 539 -4.28 -6.36 35.34
N SER A 540 -3.51 -5.39 34.84
CA SER A 540 -3.11 -4.20 35.59
C SER A 540 -4.32 -3.43 36.11
N ALA A 541 -5.33 -3.19 35.27
CA ALA A 541 -6.58 -2.55 35.68
C ALA A 541 -7.36 -3.37 36.73
N LYS A 542 -7.34 -4.71 36.65
CA LYS A 542 -7.99 -5.60 37.65
C LYS A 542 -7.25 -5.68 38.99
N CYS A 543 -5.93 -5.56 38.96
CA CYS A 543 -5.07 -5.66 40.15
C CYS A 543 -4.70 -4.29 40.74
N ASP A 544 -5.37 -3.21 40.31
CA ASP A 544 -5.09 -1.81 40.69
C ASP A 544 -3.62 -1.38 40.52
N VAL A 545 -2.97 -1.87 39.46
CA VAL A 545 -1.59 -1.51 39.11
C VAL A 545 -1.65 -0.35 38.11
N ALA A 546 -1.63 0.88 38.64
CA ALA A 546 -1.53 2.08 37.82
C ALA A 546 -0.18 2.14 37.07
N TRP A 547 -0.25 2.40 35.76
CA TRP A 547 0.89 2.65 34.86
C TRP A 547 1.24 4.14 34.84
N SER A 548 2.53 4.49 34.80
CA SER A 548 2.99 5.87 34.66
C SER A 548 3.09 6.31 33.19
N PRO A 549 3.09 7.63 32.90
CA PRO A 549 3.32 8.16 31.54
C PRO A 549 4.59 7.60 30.89
N GLU A 550 5.66 7.47 31.66
CA GLU A 550 6.96 6.99 31.21
C GLU A 550 6.95 5.49 30.87
N GLU A 551 6.14 4.69 31.56
CA GLU A 551 5.97 3.25 31.30
C GLU A 551 5.17 3.01 30.01
N TYR A 552 4.13 3.81 29.76
CA TYR A 552 3.46 3.84 28.47
C TYR A 552 4.44 4.25 27.35
N VAL A 553 5.24 5.31 27.55
CA VAL A 553 6.24 5.75 26.54
C VAL A 553 7.32 4.70 26.32
N HIS A 554 7.75 3.97 27.35
CA HIS A 554 8.72 2.88 27.22
C HIS A 554 8.19 1.79 26.27
N VAL A 555 6.99 1.28 26.53
CA VAL A 555 6.33 0.27 25.67
C VAL A 555 6.09 0.81 24.26
N ALA A 556 5.55 2.03 24.13
CA ALA A 556 5.30 2.69 22.85
C ALA A 556 6.56 2.83 21.99
N THR A 557 7.70 3.19 22.60
CA THR A 557 8.96 3.35 21.86
C THR A 557 9.61 2.00 21.54
N GLY A 558 9.45 0.98 22.39
CA GLY A 558 9.91 -0.38 22.09
C GLY A 558 9.22 -0.96 20.85
N ILE A 559 7.90 -0.82 20.78
CA ILE A 559 7.11 -1.25 19.60
C ILE A 559 7.54 -0.45 18.35
N ALA A 560 7.69 0.87 18.44
CA ALA A 560 8.14 1.69 17.32
C ALA A 560 9.55 1.30 16.83
N ALA A 561 10.49 1.02 17.73
CA ALA A 561 11.84 0.59 17.38
C ALA A 561 11.84 -0.78 16.67
N GLY A 562 11.07 -1.75 17.19
CA GLY A 562 10.91 -3.06 16.55
C GLY A 562 10.26 -2.98 15.17
N MET A 563 9.22 -2.16 15.02
CA MET A 563 8.59 -1.92 13.71
C MET A 563 9.50 -1.15 12.74
N GLY A 564 10.33 -0.23 13.23
CA GLY A 564 11.34 0.46 12.42
C GLY A 564 12.45 -0.46 11.91
N TYR A 565 12.82 -1.49 12.67
CA TYR A 565 13.68 -2.57 12.20
C TYR A 565 13.00 -3.40 11.09
N LEU A 566 11.72 -3.75 11.25
CA LEU A 566 10.95 -4.45 10.19
C LEU A 566 10.83 -3.60 8.91
N GLU A 567 10.57 -2.30 9.04
CA GLU A 567 10.52 -1.35 7.92
C GLU A 567 11.85 -1.29 7.16
N GLN A 568 12.98 -1.25 7.87
CA GLN A 568 14.32 -1.31 7.26
C GLN A 568 14.60 -2.65 6.58
N ALA A 569 14.16 -3.76 7.19
CA ALA A 569 14.23 -5.10 6.61
C ALA A 569 13.22 -5.34 5.46
N ARG A 570 12.42 -4.32 5.07
CA ARG A 570 11.32 -4.41 4.09
C ARG A 570 10.27 -5.48 4.44
N VAL A 571 10.04 -5.73 5.72
CA VAL A 571 9.02 -6.66 6.25
C VAL A 571 7.79 -5.87 6.67
N LEU A 572 6.61 -6.28 6.18
CA LEU A 572 5.32 -5.82 6.68
C LEU A 572 4.80 -6.79 7.74
N HIS A 573 4.32 -6.28 8.87
CA HIS A 573 3.73 -7.08 9.94
C HIS A 573 2.28 -7.46 9.62
N ARG A 574 1.50 -6.51 9.08
CA ARG A 574 0.11 -6.66 8.57
C ARG A 574 -0.97 -7.01 9.60
N ASP A 575 -0.61 -7.45 10.81
CA ASP A 575 -1.50 -7.58 11.97
C ASP A 575 -0.83 -7.08 13.26
N LEU A 576 -0.44 -5.80 13.28
CA LEU A 576 0.09 -5.16 14.48
C LEU A 576 -1.05 -4.74 15.41
N ALA A 577 -1.14 -5.36 16.58
CA ALA A 577 -2.15 -5.13 17.60
C ALA A 577 -1.57 -5.41 19.00
N ALA A 578 -2.14 -4.87 20.10
CA ALA A 578 -1.61 -5.10 21.44
C ALA A 578 -1.69 -6.56 21.92
N ARG A 579 -2.52 -7.40 21.27
CA ARG A 579 -2.55 -8.86 21.44
C ARG A 579 -1.36 -9.60 20.79
N ASN A 580 -0.68 -8.96 19.84
CA ASN A 580 0.45 -9.48 19.06
C ASN A 580 1.78 -8.80 19.49
N VAL A 581 1.80 -8.17 20.67
CA VAL A 581 3.00 -7.66 21.33
C VAL A 581 3.10 -8.37 22.67
N LEU A 582 4.19 -9.09 22.90
CA LEU A 582 4.49 -9.73 24.18
C LEU A 582 5.31 -8.79 25.08
N VAL A 583 5.24 -9.00 26.41
CA VAL A 583 5.94 -8.16 27.39
C VAL A 583 6.89 -9.00 28.25
N GLY A 584 8.18 -8.65 28.20
CA GLY A 584 9.24 -9.27 28.99
C GLY A 584 9.61 -8.49 30.25
N SER A 585 10.62 -8.98 30.95
CA SER A 585 11.18 -8.32 32.15
C SER A 585 11.63 -6.89 31.87
N HIS A 586 11.52 -6.04 32.89
CA HIS A 586 11.70 -4.58 32.80
C HIS A 586 10.77 -3.90 31.78
N LEU A 587 9.57 -4.46 31.57
CA LEU A 587 8.53 -3.97 30.67
C LEU A 587 8.92 -3.93 29.17
N VAL A 588 9.92 -4.73 28.76
CA VAL A 588 10.40 -4.76 27.38
C VAL A 588 9.35 -5.36 26.44
N ALA A 589 8.78 -4.53 25.58
CA ALA A 589 7.82 -4.95 24.56
C ALA A 589 8.51 -5.65 23.36
N LYS A 590 7.95 -6.77 22.91
CA LYS A 590 8.43 -7.60 21.79
C LYS A 590 7.31 -7.93 20.80
N ILE A 591 7.48 -7.60 19.52
CA ILE A 591 6.52 -7.88 18.44
C ILE A 591 6.50 -9.39 18.12
N ALA A 592 5.31 -9.96 17.90
CA ALA A 592 5.07 -11.39 17.77
C ALA A 592 3.92 -11.75 16.79
N ASP A 593 3.78 -13.05 16.50
CA ASP A 593 2.83 -13.66 15.55
C ASP A 593 2.94 -13.14 14.10
N PHE A 594 3.99 -13.61 13.42
CA PHE A 594 4.33 -13.21 12.06
C PHE A 594 3.58 -14.00 10.98
N GLY A 595 2.58 -14.82 11.36
CA GLY A 595 1.78 -15.65 10.44
C GLY A 595 0.92 -14.89 9.41
N LEU A 596 0.90 -13.56 9.46
CA LEU A 596 0.34 -12.68 8.41
C LEU A 596 1.38 -11.74 7.78
N SER A 597 2.64 -11.79 8.21
CA SER A 597 3.70 -10.90 7.73
C SER A 597 4.13 -11.20 6.29
N ARG A 598 4.86 -10.27 5.66
CA ARG A 598 5.35 -10.43 4.28
C ARG A 598 6.58 -9.56 3.97
N GLU A 599 7.59 -10.16 3.34
CA GLU A 599 8.71 -9.43 2.72
C GLU A 599 8.24 -8.67 1.46
N LEU A 600 8.73 -7.45 1.27
CA LEU A 600 8.49 -6.66 0.06
C LEU A 600 9.62 -6.80 -0.95
N ASN A 601 9.26 -7.30 -2.13
CA ASN A 601 10.02 -7.18 -3.37
C ASN A 601 10.20 -5.69 -3.78
N ASP A 602 10.58 -5.44 -5.04
CA ASP A 602 10.87 -4.11 -5.62
C ASP A 602 9.75 -3.06 -5.48
N LYS A 603 8.51 -3.47 -5.16
CA LYS A 603 7.37 -2.58 -4.90
C LYS A 603 7.27 -2.29 -3.40
N ASP A 604 7.23 -1.01 -3.04
CA ASP A 604 7.03 -0.51 -1.66
C ASP A 604 5.60 -0.79 -1.09
N TYR A 605 4.89 -1.80 -1.62
CA TYR A 605 3.58 -2.24 -1.15
C TYR A 605 3.27 -3.66 -1.61
N TYR A 606 2.41 -4.34 -0.86
CA TYR A 606 1.84 -5.64 -1.18
C TYR A 606 0.33 -5.51 -1.40
N LYS A 607 -0.20 -5.99 -2.54
CA LYS A 607 -1.66 -6.10 -2.79
C LYS A 607 -2.08 -7.55 -2.51
N LEU A 608 -2.93 -7.75 -1.51
CA LEU A 608 -3.39 -9.08 -1.11
C LEU A 608 -4.54 -9.56 -2.00
N GLN A 609 -4.28 -10.61 -2.78
CA GLN A 609 -5.26 -11.21 -3.69
C GLN A 609 -6.24 -12.18 -3.01
N SER A 610 -5.85 -12.82 -1.90
CA SER A 610 -6.68 -13.86 -1.27
C SER A 610 -7.85 -13.28 -0.45
N LYS A 611 -8.95 -14.04 -0.32
CA LYS A 611 -10.12 -13.72 0.53
C LYS A 611 -9.93 -14.13 2.01
N GLN A 612 -8.69 -14.07 2.54
CA GLN A 612 -8.43 -14.42 3.95
C GLN A 612 -9.04 -13.42 4.94
N LYS A 613 -9.29 -13.86 6.19
CA LYS A 613 -9.72 -12.99 7.29
C LYS A 613 -8.59 -12.00 7.65
N LEU A 614 -8.97 -10.79 8.07
CA LEU A 614 -8.06 -9.66 8.33
C LEU A 614 -8.50 -8.85 9.57
N PRO A 615 -7.58 -8.14 10.24
CA PRO A 615 -7.84 -7.44 11.51
C PRO A 615 -8.50 -6.06 11.31
N VAL A 616 -9.69 -6.03 10.71
CA VAL A 616 -10.40 -4.81 10.22
C VAL A 616 -10.20 -3.56 11.08
N ARG A 617 -10.45 -3.63 12.40
CA ARG A 617 -10.41 -2.49 13.35
C ARG A 617 -9.01 -1.85 13.57
N TRP A 618 -7.95 -2.47 13.07
CA TRP A 618 -6.57 -1.94 13.06
C TRP A 618 -6.11 -1.49 11.67
N MET A 619 -6.84 -1.83 10.60
CA MET A 619 -6.38 -1.66 9.22
C MET A 619 -6.50 -0.22 8.72
N ALA A 620 -5.46 0.24 8.01
CA ALA A 620 -5.46 1.54 7.35
C ALA A 620 -6.51 1.63 6.22
N PRO A 621 -7.03 2.83 5.91
CA PRO A 621 -8.03 3.05 4.86
C PRO A 621 -7.68 2.46 3.49
N GLU A 622 -6.43 2.57 3.06
CA GLU A 622 -5.97 2.02 1.79
C GLU A 622 -5.97 0.48 1.76
N THR A 623 -5.83 -0.14 2.93
CA THR A 623 -5.84 -1.59 3.10
C THR A 623 -7.27 -2.12 3.15
N LEU A 624 -8.21 -1.33 3.70
CA LEU A 624 -9.65 -1.59 3.65
C LEU A 624 -10.21 -1.46 2.23
N ASN A 625 -9.97 -0.33 1.54
CA ASN A 625 -10.51 -0.10 0.20
C ASN A 625 -9.84 -0.98 -0.89
N TYR A 626 -8.51 -1.15 -0.84
CA TYR A 626 -7.74 -1.70 -1.99
C TYR A 626 -6.88 -2.93 -1.65
N ARG A 627 -7.01 -3.49 -0.43
CA ARG A 627 -6.15 -4.58 0.09
C ARG A 627 -4.65 -4.33 -0.04
N LYS A 628 -4.26 -3.06 0.01
CA LYS A 628 -2.89 -2.57 -0.14
C LYS A 628 -2.23 -2.37 1.22
N PHE A 629 -1.22 -3.19 1.50
CA PHE A 629 -0.37 -3.11 2.69
C PHE A 629 0.97 -2.45 2.35
N SER A 630 1.54 -1.68 3.28
CA SER A 630 2.86 -1.02 3.18
C SER A 630 3.33 -0.63 4.60
N SER A 631 4.58 -0.19 4.80
CA SER A 631 5.05 0.22 6.14
C SER A 631 4.11 1.25 6.77
N GLN A 632 3.63 2.21 5.97
CA GLN A 632 2.68 3.23 6.38
C GLN A 632 1.30 2.70 6.78
N SER A 633 0.88 1.50 6.34
CA SER A 633 -0.35 0.86 6.86
C SER A 633 -0.11 0.19 8.20
N ASP A 634 1.11 -0.31 8.46
CA ASP A 634 1.48 -0.79 9.79
C ASP A 634 1.70 0.37 10.77
N VAL A 635 2.13 1.55 10.31
CA VAL A 635 2.14 2.80 11.12
C VAL A 635 0.73 3.18 11.60
N PHE A 636 -0.29 3.02 10.74
CA PHE A 636 -1.68 3.25 11.14
C PHE A 636 -2.13 2.25 12.23
N SER A 637 -1.80 0.97 12.05
CA SER A 637 -2.04 -0.08 13.05
C SER A 637 -1.32 0.22 14.38
N TYR A 638 -0.09 0.74 14.33
CA TYR A 638 0.67 1.19 15.49
C TYR A 638 -0.05 2.32 16.25
N GLY A 639 -0.65 3.29 15.54
CA GLY A 639 -1.52 4.29 16.17
C GLY A 639 -2.68 3.67 16.95
N VAL A 640 -3.31 2.61 16.41
CA VAL A 640 -4.36 1.86 17.12
C VAL A 640 -3.80 1.12 18.34
N VAL A 641 -2.56 0.60 18.28
CA VAL A 641 -1.88 0.00 19.45
C VAL A 641 -1.56 1.05 20.52
N LEU A 642 -1.19 2.28 20.16
CA LEU A 642 -1.05 3.37 21.12
C LEU A 642 -2.39 3.70 21.81
N TRP A 643 -3.50 3.63 21.08
CA TRP A 643 -4.82 3.80 21.69
C TRP A 643 -5.23 2.62 22.59
N GLU A 644 -4.96 1.36 22.18
CA GLU A 644 -5.13 0.19 23.06
C GLU A 644 -4.31 0.33 24.35
N LEU A 645 -3.08 0.86 24.25
CA LEU A 645 -2.17 1.07 25.38
C LEU A 645 -2.75 2.06 26.40
N PHE A 646 -3.18 3.25 25.97
CA PHE A 646 -3.76 4.27 26.86
C PHE A 646 -5.21 4.00 27.31
N THR A 647 -5.88 2.97 26.76
CA THR A 647 -7.22 2.53 27.19
C THR A 647 -7.22 1.23 27.99
N MET A 648 -6.06 0.77 28.45
CA MET A 648 -5.90 -0.50 29.19
C MET A 648 -6.42 -1.73 28.41
N GLY A 649 -6.27 -1.72 27.08
CA GLY A 649 -6.64 -2.80 26.18
C GLY A 649 -8.13 -2.89 25.84
N GLN A 650 -8.86 -1.77 25.81
CA GLN A 650 -10.23 -1.73 25.27
C GLN A 650 -10.27 -2.17 23.79
N PRO A 651 -11.37 -2.76 23.30
CA PRO A 651 -11.51 -3.05 21.88
C PRO A 651 -11.66 -1.74 21.09
N PRO A 652 -10.79 -1.44 20.10
CA PRO A 652 -10.89 -0.19 19.35
C PRO A 652 -12.20 -0.14 18.54
N TRP A 653 -12.84 1.04 18.58
CA TRP A 653 -14.11 1.34 17.91
C TRP A 653 -15.30 0.53 18.42
N ALA A 654 -15.32 0.14 19.70
CA ALA A 654 -16.27 -0.80 20.30
C ALA A 654 -17.72 -0.68 19.77
N ASP A 655 -18.26 0.54 19.81
CA ASP A 655 -19.65 0.88 19.51
C ASP A 655 -19.93 1.10 18.00
N VAL A 656 -18.94 0.88 17.14
CA VAL A 656 -19.04 1.04 15.68
C VAL A 656 -19.13 -0.34 15.02
N GLU A 657 -20.13 -0.51 14.17
CA GLU A 657 -20.32 -1.72 13.36
C GLU A 657 -19.21 -1.91 12.31
N ARG A 658 -19.00 -3.17 11.88
CA ARG A 658 -17.89 -3.52 10.97
C ARG A 658 -17.89 -2.73 9.67
N ASP A 659 -19.06 -2.53 9.10
CA ASP A 659 -19.18 -2.00 7.73
C ASP A 659 -19.33 -0.47 7.74
N GLN A 660 -19.86 0.08 8.85
CA GLN A 660 -19.79 1.52 9.15
C GLN A 660 -18.36 2.01 9.43
N TYR A 661 -17.44 1.13 9.89
CA TYR A 661 -16.07 1.49 10.25
C TYR A 661 -15.33 2.27 9.15
N LEU A 662 -15.39 1.77 7.91
CA LEU A 662 -14.76 2.43 6.77
C LEU A 662 -15.44 3.77 6.45
N VAL A 663 -16.75 3.88 6.63
CA VAL A 663 -17.51 5.13 6.41
C VAL A 663 -17.15 6.20 7.45
N GLY A 664 -16.97 5.81 8.72
CA GLY A 664 -16.50 6.72 9.77
C GLY A 664 -15.11 7.27 9.50
N LEU A 665 -14.13 6.40 9.21
CA LEU A 665 -12.78 6.85 8.83
C LEU A 665 -12.78 7.82 7.64
N LYS A 666 -13.67 7.59 6.66
CA LYS A 666 -13.89 8.40 5.45
C LYS A 666 -14.51 9.77 5.75
N ARG A 667 -15.40 9.87 6.76
CA ARG A 667 -15.95 11.13 7.27
C ARG A 667 -14.91 11.98 8.02
N GLY A 668 -13.84 11.34 8.50
CA GLY A 668 -12.77 11.96 9.28
C GLY A 668 -12.71 11.46 10.73
N ASP A 669 -13.63 10.59 11.14
CA ASP A 669 -13.70 10.05 12.50
C ASP A 669 -12.38 9.38 12.90
N ARG A 670 -11.97 9.59 14.16
CA ARG A 670 -10.79 8.97 14.79
C ARG A 670 -11.18 8.44 16.17
N LEU A 671 -10.40 7.51 16.71
CA LEU A 671 -10.58 7.04 18.08
C LEU A 671 -10.41 8.24 19.03
N PRO A 672 -11.31 8.46 20.00
CA PRO A 672 -11.25 9.62 20.88
C PRO A 672 -10.02 9.56 21.80
N GLN A 673 -9.52 10.73 22.22
CA GLN A 673 -8.41 10.83 23.17
C GLN A 673 -8.74 10.08 24.48
N PRO A 674 -7.94 9.08 24.90
CA PRO A 674 -8.15 8.42 26.19
C PRO A 674 -7.96 9.42 27.34
N PRO A 675 -8.76 9.37 28.43
CA PRO A 675 -8.72 10.37 29.50
C PRO A 675 -7.35 10.56 30.19
N THR A 676 -6.53 9.50 30.19
CA THR A 676 -5.17 9.48 30.78
C THR A 676 -4.06 9.77 29.75
N CYS A 677 -4.39 9.99 28.47
CA CYS A 677 -3.41 10.19 27.42
C CYS A 677 -2.98 11.67 27.31
N PRO A 678 -1.68 11.99 27.47
CA PRO A 678 -1.15 13.33 27.19
C PRO A 678 -1.46 13.78 25.75
N ALA A 679 -1.81 15.05 25.58
CA ALA A 679 -2.20 15.61 24.28
C ALA A 679 -1.11 15.44 23.19
N GLN A 680 0.17 15.48 23.57
CA GLN A 680 1.31 15.24 22.68
C GLN A 680 1.31 13.81 22.12
N LEU A 681 0.98 12.81 22.94
CA LEU A 681 0.90 11.40 22.52
C LEU A 681 -0.37 11.13 21.70
N TYR A 682 -1.46 11.83 21.99
CA TYR A 682 -2.65 11.79 21.13
C TYR A 682 -2.40 12.48 19.77
N SER A 683 -1.61 13.56 19.72
CA SER A 683 -1.16 14.16 18.44
C SER A 683 -0.33 13.19 17.60
N LEU A 684 0.51 12.36 18.24
CA LEU A 684 1.20 11.25 17.55
C LEU A 684 0.19 10.22 16.99
N MET A 685 -0.83 9.82 17.77
CA MET A 685 -1.89 8.92 17.28
C MET A 685 -2.59 9.50 16.05
N LEU A 686 -3.03 10.77 16.12
CA LEU A 686 -3.67 11.46 14.99
C LEU A 686 -2.77 11.49 13.74
N ALA A 687 -1.47 11.81 13.89
CA ALA A 687 -0.51 11.79 12.79
C ALA A 687 -0.31 10.38 12.20
N THR A 688 -0.31 9.32 13.02
CA THR A 688 -0.28 7.93 12.52
C THR A 688 -1.59 7.51 11.84
N TRP A 689 -2.71 8.16 12.16
CA TRP A 689 -4.01 7.96 11.50
C TRP A 689 -4.29 8.96 10.37
N GLU A 690 -3.25 9.60 9.83
CA GLU A 690 -3.42 10.44 8.64
C GLU A 690 -4.04 9.65 7.49
N TRP A 691 -4.97 10.28 6.79
CA TRP A 691 -5.73 9.58 5.75
C TRP A 691 -4.86 9.38 4.48
N ASP A 692 -3.89 10.26 4.23
CA ASP A 692 -2.77 9.95 3.32
C ASP A 692 -1.70 9.11 4.05
N PRO A 693 -1.41 7.87 3.61
CA PRO A 693 -0.26 7.11 4.14
C PRO A 693 1.06 7.83 3.92
N SER A 694 1.13 8.71 2.92
CA SER A 694 2.32 9.48 2.60
C SER A 694 2.56 10.67 3.55
N ALA A 695 1.55 11.09 4.34
CA ALA A 695 1.63 12.13 5.37
C ALA A 695 1.87 11.58 6.79
N ARG A 696 1.58 10.30 7.04
CA ARG A 696 1.93 9.60 8.30
C ARG A 696 3.45 9.64 8.53
N PRO A 697 3.93 9.71 9.79
CA PRO A 697 5.34 9.52 10.13
C PRO A 697 5.88 8.15 9.66
N SER A 698 7.20 8.01 9.56
CA SER A 698 7.85 6.69 9.54
C SER A 698 8.01 6.16 10.97
N PHE A 699 8.39 4.88 11.14
CA PHE A 699 8.67 4.37 12.49
C PHE A 699 9.89 5.03 13.14
N ALA A 700 10.85 5.51 12.36
CA ALA A 700 11.97 6.30 12.85
C ALA A 700 11.51 7.66 13.40
N ASP A 701 10.59 8.34 12.71
CA ASP A 701 10.00 9.59 13.19
C ASP A 701 9.19 9.37 14.48
N CYS A 702 8.42 8.28 14.58
CA CYS A 702 7.71 7.89 15.81
C CYS A 702 8.67 7.70 17.00
N VAL A 703 9.82 7.04 16.81
CA VAL A 703 10.84 6.91 17.85
C VAL A 703 11.42 8.27 18.23
N GLY A 704 11.71 9.14 17.25
CA GLY A 704 12.22 10.50 17.49
C GLY A 704 11.23 11.39 18.26
N LEU A 705 9.94 11.29 17.99
CA LEU A 705 8.88 12.03 18.69
C LEU A 705 8.65 11.54 20.13
N LEU A 706 8.90 10.25 20.41
CA LEU A 706 8.83 9.68 21.76
C LEU A 706 10.10 9.90 22.58
N GLN A 707 11.25 10.15 21.93
CA GLN A 707 12.55 10.26 22.60
C GLN A 707 12.63 11.33 23.70
N PRO A 708 12.04 12.55 23.56
CA PRO A 708 12.02 13.56 24.63
C PRO A 708 11.17 13.18 25.85
N LEU A 709 10.26 12.21 25.70
CA LEU A 709 9.34 11.76 26.75
C LEU A 709 9.82 10.48 27.44
N ARG A 710 11.03 9.98 27.12
CA ARG A 710 11.53 8.72 27.65
C ARG A 710 11.90 8.81 29.14
N PRO A 711 11.61 7.76 29.94
CA PRO A 711 12.08 7.66 31.31
C PRO A 711 13.61 7.78 31.46
N PRO A 712 14.09 8.32 32.59
CA PRO A 712 15.45 8.07 33.08
C PRO A 712 15.76 6.57 33.14
N ARG A 713 17.02 6.19 32.93
CA ARG A 713 17.44 4.78 33.01
C ARG A 713 17.15 4.24 34.41
N GLY A 714 16.37 3.15 34.48
CA GLY A 714 16.02 2.45 35.73
C GLY A 714 14.72 2.90 36.40
N SER A 715 13.99 3.89 35.89
CA SER A 715 12.71 4.33 36.51
C SER A 715 11.47 3.54 36.06
N VAL A 716 11.61 2.63 35.08
CA VAL A 716 10.52 1.77 34.59
C VAL A 716 10.37 0.55 35.50
N ARG A 717 9.19 0.35 36.10
CA ARG A 717 8.93 -0.80 36.97
C ARG A 717 8.62 -2.04 36.14
N ASP A 718 8.89 -3.21 36.72
CA ASP A 718 8.42 -4.47 36.14
C ASP A 718 6.94 -4.71 36.47
N LEU A 719 6.06 -4.11 35.67
CA LEU A 719 4.61 -4.21 35.87
C LEU A 719 4.10 -5.65 35.71
N GLY A 720 4.79 -6.48 34.91
CA GLY A 720 4.46 -7.90 34.76
C GLY A 720 4.71 -8.70 36.04
N ALA A 721 5.82 -8.44 36.72
CA ALA A 721 6.07 -8.99 38.06
C ALA A 721 5.08 -8.48 39.11
N LEU A 722 4.77 -7.16 39.12
CA LEU A 722 3.84 -6.57 40.09
C LEU A 722 2.40 -7.10 39.94
N VAL A 723 1.89 -7.21 38.71
CA VAL A 723 0.57 -7.77 38.42
C VAL A 723 0.49 -9.24 38.85
N ARG A 724 1.54 -10.04 38.59
CA ARG A 724 1.59 -11.43 39.04
C ARG A 724 1.64 -11.56 40.56
N GLY A 725 2.42 -10.71 41.24
CA GLY A 725 2.45 -10.67 42.70
C GLY A 725 1.06 -10.46 43.30
N ARG A 726 0.34 -9.41 42.84
CA ARG A 726 -1.02 -9.10 43.31
C ARG A 726 -2.08 -10.12 42.87
N SER A 727 -1.89 -10.79 41.73
CA SER A 727 -2.80 -11.86 41.29
C SER A 727 -2.74 -13.07 42.23
N ASN A 728 -1.56 -13.35 42.79
CA ASN A 728 -1.34 -14.48 43.70
C ASN A 728 -1.70 -14.19 45.17
N THR A 729 -1.95 -12.93 45.55
CA THR A 729 -2.39 -12.56 46.92
C THR A 729 -3.91 -12.45 47.07
N ASN A 730 -4.65 -12.49 45.97
CA ASN A 730 -6.09 -12.21 45.91
C ASN A 730 -6.90 -13.41 45.37
N GLY A 731 -6.37 -14.63 45.52
CA GLY A 731 -6.96 -15.88 45.02
C GLY A 731 -6.94 -16.99 46.06
#